data_AF-A0A453ESA0-F1
#
_entry.id   AF-A0A453ESA0-F1
#
_cell.length_a   1.000
_cell.length_b   1.000
_cell.length_c   1.000
_cell.angle_alpha   90.00
_cell.angle_beta   90.00
_cell.angle_gamma   90.00
#
_symmetry.space_group_name_H-M   'P 1'
#
loop_
_entity.id
_entity.type
_entity.pdbx_description
1 polymer ?
#
loop_
_entity_poly.entity_id
_entity_poly.type
_entity_poly.pdbx_seq_one_letter_code
_entity_poly.pdbx_strand_id
1 'polypeptide(L)'
;MIRCRILYSFQELNWVGIGKSQRRIHKRKMLVLKISIMMRIQVIFRTQFSYSVSGLWVTMREYYCYKFHTRPNIFNPILHGGRLFQQFANKIRADLYQGLLDNIQAGEQNGDAVGKRRVLTSSFIGGPRDKLRRYLDAMALVRKYGKPDVFLTMTCNPNWEEITRELQFRQTPQDCPDIVVRVFRAKLEEMKQLFEKAILGKVQAYTYVIEFQKRGLAHAHFLLIMTGKYKYTCPEQYDRIISAELPDKHKYPELYKMVVKHMMHGPCGALNKFCPCTKNRPGSENNYPRPFNETTIQGKDSYPLYRRRNDGRTEMARNCQLNNRWVVPYNPYLLRMFNCHINVEICSSIKAVKYLFKYIYKGHDRVSVSVTDKVDEVEIDEIKQYKDARWVTPPKALWRIYGFELSKMHPPVLQLQLHLPNMHMVSYHGMEKIKNVINRDGTERSMLTAYFEANNLYEKARGILYRDFPEYYTWQRRGKSWQERKRAAVFQVGRIVSEDLRTVDGQVMPTFREAAEKRGLIEADNTLDDCMTEAELFRMPSSLRRLFTTILVFCEPSDVRNLWNNHLEAMSEDYSRNCKCKHTVEQMVLKNIRDMLHSMGKDIESFPLPDIDKQHETTDDIPMVIIEETSIEVDPEDVSSHKNLNNEQRKAYDEILATVDRQRGGILFVDGPGGTGKTFLYMALLATVRGQGKIAVATATSGVAASIMPGGRTAHSRFKIPLKIDNGAICSFTKQSGTAKLLQSITNNLG
;
A
#
# COMPACT_ATOMS: atom_id res chain seq x y z
N MET A 1 57.46 26.77 -10.49
CA MET A 1 58.08 25.57 -11.11
C MET A 1 57.44 24.36 -10.45
N ILE A 2 56.68 23.50 -11.11
CA ILE A 2 57.07 22.55 -12.16
C ILE A 2 56.00 22.56 -13.27
N ARG A 3 56.46 22.71 -14.52
CA ARG A 3 55.66 22.56 -15.75
C ARG A 3 55.36 21.07 -15.99
N CYS A 4 54.16 20.73 -16.42
CA CYS A 4 53.92 19.52 -17.22
C CYS A 4 52.94 19.86 -18.35
N ARG A 5 53.50 20.06 -19.55
CA ARG A 5 52.78 20.07 -20.84
C ARG A 5 52.36 18.63 -21.15
N ILE A 6 51.09 18.39 -21.49
CA ILE A 6 50.70 17.25 -22.31
C ILE A 6 49.73 17.76 -23.38
N LEU A 7 50.25 17.88 -24.60
CA LEU A 7 49.53 17.96 -25.86
C LEU A 7 48.88 16.60 -26.15
N TYR A 8 47.64 16.58 -26.63
CA TYR A 8 47.22 15.52 -27.57
C TYR A 8 46.38 16.10 -28.70
N SER A 9 46.92 15.87 -29.90
CA SER A 9 46.38 16.10 -31.24
C SER A 9 45.14 15.24 -31.49
N PHE A 10 44.12 15.83 -32.11
CA PHE A 10 43.07 15.10 -32.82
C PHE A 10 43.63 14.72 -34.20
N GLN A 11 44.00 13.46 -34.40
CA GLN A 11 44.11 12.90 -35.75
C GLN A 11 42.88 12.04 -36.00
N GLU A 12 42.13 12.43 -37.04
CA GLU A 12 41.10 11.61 -37.66
C GLU A 12 41.72 10.30 -38.15
N LEU A 13 41.20 9.17 -37.68
CA LEU A 13 41.49 7.86 -38.26
C LEU A 13 40.19 7.31 -38.85
N ASN A 14 40.18 7.23 -40.18
CA ASN A 14 39.16 6.56 -40.97
C ASN A 14 38.99 5.10 -40.51
N TRP A 15 37.73 4.72 -40.26
CA TRP A 15 37.36 3.38 -39.81
C TRP A 15 37.04 2.47 -40.99
N VAL A 16 38.05 1.78 -41.52
CA VAL A 16 37.83 0.59 -42.37
C VAL A 16 38.78 -0.51 -41.92
N GLY A 17 38.22 -1.63 -41.46
CA GLY A 17 38.96 -2.89 -41.28
C GLY A 17 39.67 -3.13 -39.94
N ILE A 18 38.95 -3.19 -38.81
CA ILE A 18 39.51 -3.76 -37.56
C ILE A 18 38.53 -4.74 -36.89
N GLY A 19 39.01 -5.97 -36.64
CA GLY A 19 38.25 -7.11 -36.14
C GLY A 19 37.73 -7.00 -34.69
N LYS A 20 36.71 -7.82 -34.38
CA LYS A 20 35.91 -7.79 -33.14
C LYS A 20 36.70 -7.87 -31.82
N SER A 21 37.92 -8.43 -31.80
CA SER A 21 38.71 -8.57 -30.56
C SER A 21 39.44 -7.27 -30.15
N GLN A 22 39.97 -6.49 -31.10
CA GLN A 22 40.62 -5.20 -30.81
C GLN A 22 39.62 -4.13 -30.33
N ARG A 23 38.35 -4.18 -30.76
CA ARG A 23 37.26 -3.35 -30.21
C ARG A 23 36.97 -3.63 -28.72
N ARG A 24 37.17 -4.86 -28.23
CA ARG A 24 36.98 -5.21 -26.81
C ARG A 24 38.12 -4.69 -25.93
N ILE A 25 39.36 -4.73 -26.43
CA ILE A 25 40.54 -4.19 -25.72
C ILE A 25 40.46 -2.66 -25.64
N HIS A 26 40.03 -1.99 -26.71
CA HIS A 26 39.80 -0.53 -26.71
C HIS A 26 38.65 -0.10 -25.78
N LYS A 27 37.55 -0.89 -25.70
CA LYS A 27 36.46 -0.66 -24.73
C LYS A 27 36.91 -0.85 -23.28
N ARG A 28 37.79 -1.82 -22.99
CA ARG A 28 38.38 -2.01 -21.65
C ARG A 28 39.34 -0.89 -21.29
N LYS A 29 40.20 -0.43 -22.21
CA LYS A 29 41.07 0.75 -21.99
C LYS A 29 40.27 2.04 -21.77
N MET A 30 39.16 2.26 -22.49
CA MET A 30 38.24 3.38 -22.21
C MET A 30 37.51 3.25 -20.86
N LEU A 31 37.18 2.03 -20.41
CA LEU A 31 36.55 1.81 -19.11
C LEU A 31 37.51 2.09 -17.95
N VAL A 32 38.78 1.68 -18.09
CA VAL A 32 39.84 2.00 -17.12
C VAL A 32 40.14 3.50 -17.11
N LEU A 33 40.16 4.16 -18.28
CA LEU A 33 40.29 5.62 -18.38
C LEU A 33 39.08 6.34 -17.74
N LYS A 34 37.85 5.81 -17.90
CA LYS A 34 36.63 6.32 -17.27
C LYS A 34 36.64 6.18 -15.74
N ILE A 35 37.14 5.05 -15.22
CA ILE A 35 37.27 4.81 -13.78
C ILE A 35 38.38 5.69 -13.18
N SER A 36 39.50 5.86 -13.89
CA SER A 36 40.62 6.70 -13.43
C SER A 36 40.27 8.20 -13.46
N ILE A 37 39.50 8.65 -14.46
CA ILE A 37 38.89 10.00 -14.48
C ILE A 37 37.85 10.14 -13.36
N MET A 38 37.01 9.12 -13.09
CA MET A 38 36.03 9.12 -11.98
C MET A 38 36.69 9.16 -10.61
N MET A 39 37.77 8.42 -10.36
CA MET A 39 38.50 8.46 -9.09
C MET A 39 39.24 9.78 -8.90
N ARG A 40 39.83 10.36 -9.96
CA ARG A 40 40.46 11.69 -9.88
C ARG A 40 39.43 12.81 -9.69
N ILE A 41 38.25 12.69 -10.28
CA ILE A 41 37.07 13.51 -9.98
C ILE A 41 36.73 13.35 -8.49
N GLN A 42 36.60 12.12 -7.96
CA GLN A 42 36.25 11.88 -6.57
C GLN A 42 37.28 12.44 -5.56
N VAL A 43 38.57 12.46 -5.92
CA VAL A 43 39.64 13.13 -5.14
C VAL A 43 39.50 14.65 -5.22
N ILE A 44 39.24 15.23 -6.40
CA ILE A 44 38.95 16.68 -6.56
C ILE A 44 37.67 17.09 -5.80
N PHE A 45 36.65 16.24 -5.77
CA PHE A 45 35.35 16.50 -5.11
C PHE A 45 35.37 16.32 -3.58
N ARG A 46 36.40 15.69 -3.00
CA ARG A 46 36.65 15.71 -1.54
C ARG A 46 37.60 16.81 -1.09
N THR A 47 38.34 17.45 -2.01
CA THR A 47 39.41 18.40 -1.64
C THR A 47 39.21 19.84 -2.12
N GLN A 48 38.12 20.17 -2.81
CA GLN A 48 37.78 21.58 -3.07
C GLN A 48 36.75 22.14 -2.07
N PHE A 49 37.18 22.29 -0.81
CA PHE A 49 36.84 23.54 -0.12
C PHE A 49 37.74 24.60 -0.76
N SER A 50 37.27 25.27 -1.81
CA SER A 50 37.92 26.49 -2.26
C SER A 50 37.77 27.50 -1.13
N TYR A 51 38.90 27.90 -0.51
CA TYR A 51 38.94 29.06 0.38
C TYR A 51 38.34 30.25 -0.38
N SER A 52 37.09 30.58 -0.05
CA SER A 52 36.49 31.85 -0.41
C SER A 52 36.92 32.85 0.65
N VAL A 53 37.52 33.96 0.21
CA VAL A 53 37.93 35.08 1.05
C VAL A 53 36.72 35.78 1.72
N SER A 54 35.48 35.37 1.42
CA SER A 54 34.24 36.00 1.92
C SER A 54 33.41 35.21 2.95
N GLY A 55 33.87 34.05 3.44
CA GLY A 55 33.21 33.36 4.58
C GLY A 55 31.76 32.88 4.36
N LEU A 56 31.24 32.93 3.13
CA LEU A 56 29.89 32.47 2.80
C LEU A 56 29.87 30.95 2.53
N TRP A 57 29.13 30.22 3.36
CA TRP A 57 28.92 28.78 3.22
C TRP A 57 27.57 28.51 2.54
N VAL A 58 27.56 27.62 1.54
CA VAL A 58 26.33 27.16 0.87
C VAL A 58 26.12 25.68 1.14
N THR A 59 24.87 25.26 1.32
CA THR A 59 24.60 23.82 1.50
C THR A 59 24.95 23.05 0.22
N MET A 60 25.33 21.77 0.34
CA MET A 60 25.57 20.92 -0.83
C MET A 60 24.40 20.94 -1.81
N ARG A 61 23.16 20.94 -1.30
CA ARG A 61 21.95 21.03 -2.14
C ARG A 61 21.94 22.31 -2.97
N GLU A 62 22.16 23.46 -2.35
CA GLU A 62 22.16 24.77 -3.03
C GLU A 62 23.29 24.88 -4.04
N TYR A 63 24.48 24.37 -3.73
CA TYR A 63 25.58 24.28 -4.68
C TYR A 63 25.20 23.45 -5.92
N TYR A 64 24.60 22.28 -5.74
CA TYR A 64 24.16 21.45 -6.87
C TYR A 64 23.00 22.08 -7.65
N CYS A 65 22.01 22.69 -6.98
CA CYS A 65 20.97 23.46 -7.66
C CYS A 65 21.58 24.58 -8.53
N TYR A 66 22.57 25.30 -7.99
CA TYR A 66 23.29 26.33 -8.74
C TYR A 66 24.02 25.75 -9.96
N LYS A 67 24.61 24.56 -9.84
CA LYS A 67 25.33 23.88 -10.93
C LYS A 67 24.40 23.27 -11.99
N PHE A 68 23.14 22.98 -11.68
CA PHE A 68 22.18 22.45 -12.67
C PHE A 68 21.42 23.52 -13.45
N HIS A 69 21.56 24.80 -13.08
CA HIS A 69 21.00 25.88 -13.89
C HIS A 69 21.87 26.15 -15.12
N THR A 70 21.27 26.05 -16.29
CA THR A 70 21.86 26.55 -17.54
C THR A 70 21.97 28.07 -17.47
N ARG A 71 23.12 28.60 -17.89
CA ARG A 71 23.34 30.04 -18.02
C ARG A 71 23.84 30.33 -19.43
N PRO A 72 23.39 31.44 -20.05
CA PRO A 72 23.95 31.87 -21.32
C PRO A 72 25.47 31.97 -21.21
N ASN A 73 26.17 31.48 -22.23
CA ASN A 73 27.64 31.59 -22.38
C ASN A 73 28.49 30.83 -21.35
N ILE A 74 27.90 29.95 -20.52
CA ILE A 74 28.65 29.13 -19.55
C ILE A 74 28.44 27.65 -19.87
N PHE A 75 29.51 26.98 -20.32
CA PHE A 75 29.48 25.55 -20.59
C PHE A 75 29.26 24.74 -19.31
N ASN A 76 28.23 23.89 -19.29
CA ASN A 76 27.89 23.05 -18.15
C ASN A 76 28.25 21.58 -18.41
N PRO A 77 29.44 21.11 -18.01
CA PRO A 77 29.91 19.76 -18.32
C PRO A 77 29.00 18.65 -17.76
N ILE A 78 28.20 18.95 -16.72
CA ILE A 78 27.30 17.97 -16.11
C ILE A 78 26.06 17.74 -16.98
N LEU A 79 25.45 18.81 -17.51
CA LEU A 79 24.28 18.72 -18.39
C LEU A 79 24.65 18.19 -19.78
N HIS A 80 25.87 18.45 -20.26
CA HIS A 80 26.38 17.87 -21.51
C HIS A 80 26.85 16.40 -21.38
N GLY A 81 26.90 15.86 -20.15
CA GLY A 81 27.37 14.49 -19.88
C GLY A 81 26.33 13.38 -20.12
N GLY A 82 25.08 13.71 -20.42
CA GLY A 82 24.01 12.76 -20.76
C GLY A 82 23.83 11.64 -19.71
N ARG A 83 24.08 10.38 -20.10
CA ARG A 83 23.87 9.19 -19.23
C ARG A 83 24.77 9.14 -17.98
N LEU A 84 25.83 9.95 -17.89
CA LEU A 84 26.76 9.95 -16.75
C LEU A 84 26.17 10.61 -15.48
N PHE A 85 25.05 11.31 -15.61
CA PHE A 85 24.45 12.16 -14.57
C PHE A 85 23.68 11.41 -13.44
N GLN A 86 23.61 10.07 -13.42
CA GLN A 86 22.46 9.34 -12.83
C GLN A 86 22.64 8.56 -11.50
N GLN A 87 23.60 8.85 -10.58
CA GLN A 87 23.83 8.00 -9.38
C GLN A 87 23.92 8.75 -8.02
N PHE A 88 23.44 8.15 -6.89
CA PHE A 88 23.69 8.36 -5.41
C PHE A 88 22.54 8.79 -4.41
N ALA A 89 22.52 8.25 -3.14
CA ALA A 89 21.86 8.76 -1.88
C ALA A 89 22.13 7.98 -0.52
N ASN A 90 22.04 8.60 0.70
CA ASN A 90 22.32 8.10 2.11
C ASN A 90 21.22 8.39 3.25
N LYS A 91 21.36 7.95 4.54
CA LYS A 91 20.33 7.73 5.68
C LYS A 91 20.39 8.61 7.02
N ILE A 92 19.33 8.64 7.90
CA ILE A 92 19.11 9.39 9.24
C ILE A 92 18.27 8.58 10.36
N ARG A 93 18.20 8.93 11.71
CA ARG A 93 17.60 8.22 12.95
C ARG A 93 16.73 9.05 14.01
N ALA A 94 16.01 8.45 15.05
CA ALA A 94 15.19 9.07 16.21
C ALA A 94 14.75 8.14 17.43
N ASP A 95 14.35 8.63 18.67
CA ASP A 95 13.88 7.90 19.93
C ASP A 95 12.89 8.65 20.94
N LEU A 96 12.45 8.08 22.10
CA LEU A 96 11.46 8.56 23.16
C LEU A 96 12.07 9.42 24.33
N TYR A 97 11.32 10.36 24.95
CA TYR A 97 11.82 11.27 26.03
C TYR A 97 12.01 10.63 27.42
N GLN A 98 11.05 9.86 27.95
CA GLN A 98 11.21 9.19 29.26
C GLN A 98 12.40 8.21 29.25
N GLY A 99 12.61 7.50 28.13
CA GLY A 99 13.81 6.67 27.93
C GLY A 99 15.12 7.46 27.94
N LEU A 100 15.13 8.77 27.68
CA LEU A 100 16.33 9.60 27.85
C LEU A 100 16.54 10.01 29.33
N LEU A 101 15.48 10.12 30.14
CA LEU A 101 15.55 10.47 31.56
C LEU A 101 15.99 9.28 32.42
N ASP A 102 15.42 8.11 32.19
CA ASP A 102 15.71 6.89 32.94
C ASP A 102 17.19 6.46 32.79
N ASN A 103 17.78 6.72 31.62
CA ASN A 103 19.18 6.39 31.32
C ASN A 103 20.20 7.35 31.96
N ILE A 104 19.80 8.60 32.27
CA ILE A 104 20.65 9.51 33.06
C ILE A 104 20.75 9.02 34.51
N GLN A 105 19.66 8.48 35.05
CA GLN A 105 19.66 7.88 36.39
C GLN A 105 20.47 6.57 36.44
N ALA A 106 20.56 5.85 35.31
CA ALA A 106 21.36 4.63 35.17
C ALA A 106 22.85 4.84 34.80
N GLY A 107 23.30 6.10 34.60
CA GLY A 107 24.73 6.42 34.40
C GLY A 107 25.27 6.34 32.97
N GLU A 108 24.46 6.07 31.95
CA GLU A 108 24.90 6.02 30.54
C GLU A 108 24.92 7.42 29.87
N GLN A 109 26.08 7.82 29.32
CA GLN A 109 26.29 9.19 28.80
C GLN A 109 26.40 9.30 27.26
N ASN A 110 26.45 8.19 26.52
CA ASN A 110 26.68 8.17 25.07
C ASN A 110 25.42 7.72 24.29
N GLY A 111 24.94 8.58 23.39
CA GLY A 111 23.73 8.34 22.57
C GLY A 111 23.83 7.20 21.55
N ASP A 112 25.02 6.65 21.32
CA ASP A 112 25.26 5.54 20.38
C ASP A 112 24.88 4.15 20.95
N ALA A 113 24.80 4.04 22.27
CA ALA A 113 24.44 2.79 22.97
C ALA A 113 22.92 2.62 23.16
N VAL A 114 22.13 3.67 22.92
CA VAL A 114 20.69 3.73 23.22
C VAL A 114 19.84 3.49 21.95
N GLY A 115 18.88 2.56 22.04
CA GLY A 115 17.83 2.32 21.03
C GLY A 115 18.18 1.29 19.93
N LYS A 116 17.70 0.05 20.04
CA LYS A 116 17.74 -0.94 18.94
C LYS A 116 16.39 -1.03 18.20
N ARG A 117 16.27 -0.26 17.10
CA ARG A 117 15.72 -0.69 15.80
C ARG A 117 16.03 0.42 14.77
N ARG A 118 16.83 0.15 13.73
CA ARG A 118 17.07 1.12 12.65
C ARG A 118 15.83 1.27 11.77
N VAL A 119 14.91 2.11 12.23
CA VAL A 119 13.64 2.44 11.60
C VAL A 119 13.80 3.73 10.80
N LEU A 120 13.53 3.68 9.49
CA LEU A 120 13.41 4.92 8.69
C LEU A 120 12.21 5.72 9.21
N THR A 121 12.46 6.95 9.64
CA THR A 121 11.47 7.90 10.16
C THR A 121 10.38 8.18 9.12
N SER A 122 9.20 8.65 9.58
CA SER A 122 8.13 9.11 8.68
C SER A 122 8.53 10.33 7.84
N SER A 123 9.61 11.03 8.19
CA SER A 123 10.21 12.11 7.39
C SER A 123 10.98 11.60 6.16
N PHE A 124 11.33 10.31 6.09
CA PHE A 124 12.00 9.73 4.93
C PHE A 124 11.02 9.50 3.77
N ILE A 125 11.09 10.36 2.75
CA ILE A 125 10.17 10.35 1.62
C ILE A 125 10.25 9.04 0.80
N GLY A 126 9.14 8.31 0.78
CA GLY A 126 8.97 7.03 0.10
C GLY A 126 9.24 5.79 0.97
N GLY A 127 9.56 5.96 2.25
CA GLY A 127 9.65 4.84 3.21
C GLY A 127 8.26 4.38 3.69
N PRO A 128 8.10 3.13 4.18
CA PRO A 128 6.79 2.58 4.56
C PRO A 128 5.97 3.49 5.50
N ARG A 129 6.62 4.10 6.50
CA ARG A 129 5.98 5.03 7.45
C ARG A 129 5.55 6.35 6.82
N ASP A 130 6.34 6.91 5.89
CA ASP A 130 5.95 8.11 5.13
C ASP A 130 4.73 7.82 4.27
N LYS A 131 4.67 6.63 3.64
CA LYS A 131 3.53 6.21 2.84
C LYS A 131 2.26 6.07 3.68
N LEU A 132 2.36 5.35 4.81
CA LEU A 132 1.26 5.19 5.77
C LEU A 132 0.79 6.54 6.33
N ARG A 133 1.73 7.40 6.74
CA ARG A 133 1.44 8.75 7.21
C ARG A 133 0.59 9.51 6.19
N ARG A 134 1.04 9.60 4.93
CA ARG A 134 0.34 10.38 3.91
C ARG A 134 -1.05 9.82 3.61
N TYR A 135 -1.20 8.50 3.64
CA TYR A 135 -2.51 7.85 3.50
C TYR A 135 -3.45 8.26 4.64
N LEU A 136 -2.98 8.18 5.88
CA LEU A 136 -3.77 8.58 7.06
C LEU A 136 -4.09 10.08 7.05
N ASP A 137 -3.17 10.93 6.58
CA ASP A 137 -3.40 12.36 6.45
C ASP A 137 -4.49 12.65 5.39
N ALA A 138 -4.46 11.99 4.24
CA ALA A 138 -5.53 12.12 3.25
C ALA A 138 -6.88 11.58 3.75
N MET A 139 -6.86 10.52 4.57
CA MET A 139 -8.07 10.03 5.23
C MET A 139 -8.63 11.03 6.25
N ALA A 140 -7.80 11.85 6.89
CA ALA A 140 -8.29 12.95 7.72
C ALA A 140 -9.03 14.02 6.90
N LEU A 141 -8.56 14.33 5.70
CA LEU A 141 -9.30 15.20 4.77
C LEU A 141 -10.63 14.58 4.37
N VAL A 142 -10.68 13.27 4.08
CA VAL A 142 -11.92 12.57 3.74
C VAL A 142 -12.91 12.51 4.91
N ARG A 143 -12.42 12.28 6.12
CA ARG A 143 -13.24 12.30 7.33
C ARG A 143 -13.89 13.67 7.54
N LYS A 144 -13.15 14.75 7.25
CA LYS A 144 -13.62 16.11 7.48
C LYS A 144 -14.51 16.64 6.35
N TYR A 145 -14.12 16.44 5.10
CA TYR A 145 -14.76 17.06 3.93
C TYR A 145 -15.59 16.08 3.09
N GLY A 146 -15.60 14.81 3.46
CA GLY A 146 -16.27 13.74 2.72
C GLY A 146 -15.40 13.12 1.64
N LYS A 147 -16.00 12.18 0.90
CA LYS A 147 -15.32 11.44 -0.17
C LYS A 147 -14.83 12.34 -1.32
N PRO A 148 -13.73 11.99 -2.00
CA PRO A 148 -13.31 12.66 -3.23
C PRO A 148 -14.40 12.58 -4.30
N ASP A 149 -14.53 13.64 -5.09
CA ASP A 149 -15.52 13.74 -6.17
C ASP A 149 -14.88 13.68 -7.57
N VAL A 150 -13.60 14.09 -7.70
CA VAL A 150 -12.87 14.06 -8.99
C VAL A 150 -11.50 13.42 -8.82
N PHE A 151 -11.17 12.50 -9.71
CA PHE A 151 -9.82 11.98 -9.93
C PHE A 151 -9.26 12.57 -11.22
N LEU A 152 -8.11 13.22 -11.13
CA LEU A 152 -7.46 13.86 -12.27
C LEU A 152 -6.02 13.37 -12.38
N THR A 153 -5.57 13.04 -13.58
CA THR A 153 -4.15 12.77 -13.83
C THR A 153 -3.59 13.69 -14.91
N MET A 154 -2.31 14.02 -14.79
CA MET A 154 -1.60 14.86 -15.77
C MET A 154 -0.21 14.27 -16.03
N THR A 155 0.10 14.00 -17.29
CA THR A 155 1.41 13.46 -17.70
C THR A 155 2.25 14.55 -18.32
N CYS A 156 3.53 14.63 -17.95
CA CYS A 156 4.49 15.54 -18.57
C CYS A 156 4.56 15.30 -20.08
N ASN A 157 4.38 16.35 -20.88
CA ASN A 157 4.60 16.31 -22.32
C ASN A 157 6.03 16.82 -22.60
N PRO A 158 6.96 15.97 -23.07
CA PRO A 158 8.33 16.40 -23.39
C PRO A 158 8.39 17.34 -24.60
N ASN A 159 7.31 17.47 -25.37
CA ASN A 159 7.21 18.35 -26.54
C ASN A 159 6.50 19.68 -26.24
N TRP A 160 6.44 20.09 -24.97
CA TRP A 160 6.02 21.45 -24.64
C TRP A 160 7.00 22.46 -25.24
N GLU A 161 6.48 23.57 -25.75
CA GLU A 161 7.29 24.58 -26.42
C GLU A 161 8.36 25.15 -25.50
N GLU A 162 8.03 25.31 -24.21
CA GLU A 162 8.95 25.75 -23.17
C GLU A 162 10.14 24.79 -22.96
N ILE A 163 9.97 23.50 -23.32
CA ILE A 163 11.06 22.52 -23.30
C ILE A 163 11.81 22.58 -24.62
N THR A 164 11.11 22.45 -25.75
CA THR A 164 11.75 22.28 -27.07
C THR A 164 12.52 23.52 -27.51
N ARG A 165 12.09 24.72 -27.08
CA ARG A 165 12.77 25.99 -27.36
C ARG A 165 14.13 26.11 -26.68
N GLU A 166 14.29 25.44 -25.53
CA GLU A 166 15.51 25.49 -24.72
C GLU A 166 16.51 24.37 -25.05
N LEU A 167 16.13 23.44 -25.95
CA LEU A 167 17.04 22.38 -26.41
C LEU A 167 18.04 22.91 -27.43
N GLN A 168 19.31 22.61 -27.22
CA GLN A 168 20.37 22.92 -28.20
C GLN A 168 20.40 21.91 -29.35
N PHE A 169 21.19 22.19 -30.38
CA PHE A 169 21.33 21.33 -31.55
C PHE A 169 21.62 19.87 -31.16
N ARG A 170 20.77 18.94 -31.64
CA ARG A 170 20.78 17.48 -31.36
C ARG A 170 20.45 17.06 -29.92
N GLN A 171 20.09 17.97 -29.02
CA GLN A 171 19.59 17.58 -27.70
C GLN A 171 18.15 17.08 -27.78
N THR A 172 17.82 16.11 -26.92
CA THR A 172 16.45 15.65 -26.70
C THR A 172 15.97 16.05 -25.32
N PRO A 173 14.65 16.08 -25.05
CA PRO A 173 14.12 16.32 -23.71
C PRO A 173 14.69 15.36 -22.64
N GLN A 174 15.09 14.15 -23.02
CA GLN A 174 15.71 13.20 -22.09
C GLN A 174 17.12 13.62 -21.65
N ASP A 175 17.81 14.43 -22.44
CA ASP A 175 19.15 14.94 -22.16
C ASP A 175 19.14 16.17 -21.23
N CYS A 176 18.00 16.89 -21.20
CA CYS A 176 17.79 18.07 -20.34
C CYS A 176 16.69 17.82 -19.29
N PRO A 177 16.85 16.82 -18.40
CA PRO A 177 15.82 16.47 -17.42
C PRO A 177 15.55 17.60 -16.41
N ASP A 178 16.44 18.57 -16.27
CA ASP A 178 16.30 19.76 -15.42
C ASP A 178 15.24 20.73 -15.95
N ILE A 179 15.23 20.98 -17.26
CA ILE A 179 14.22 21.79 -17.93
C ILE A 179 12.87 21.08 -17.85
N VAL A 180 12.84 19.78 -18.18
CA VAL A 180 11.61 18.97 -18.15
C VAL A 180 10.93 19.02 -16.77
N VAL A 181 11.67 18.84 -15.68
CA VAL A 181 11.07 18.87 -14.33
C VAL A 181 10.62 20.26 -13.92
N ARG A 182 11.33 21.32 -14.32
CA ARG A 182 10.97 22.71 -14.01
C ARG A 182 9.71 23.14 -14.76
N VAL A 183 9.61 22.83 -16.05
CA VAL A 183 8.41 23.10 -16.86
C VAL A 183 7.22 22.31 -16.30
N PHE A 184 7.39 21.01 -16.00
CA PHE A 184 6.32 20.23 -15.37
C PHE A 184 5.88 20.81 -14.03
N ARG A 185 6.83 21.26 -13.20
CA ARG A 185 6.54 21.92 -11.92
C ARG A 185 5.73 23.20 -12.12
N ALA A 186 6.06 24.02 -13.11
CA ALA A 186 5.31 25.23 -13.45
C ALA A 186 3.87 24.89 -13.86
N LYS A 187 3.67 23.93 -14.78
CA LYS A 187 2.34 23.46 -15.18
C LYS A 187 1.53 22.88 -14.00
N LEU A 188 2.20 22.21 -13.06
CA LEU A 188 1.55 21.71 -11.84
C LEU A 188 1.05 22.85 -10.94
N GLU A 189 1.80 23.95 -10.82
CA GLU A 189 1.38 25.13 -10.06
C GLU A 189 0.24 25.88 -10.77
N GLU A 190 0.28 26.01 -12.09
CA GLU A 190 -0.85 26.53 -12.88
C GLU A 190 -2.12 25.69 -12.68
N MET A 191 -2.02 24.35 -12.72
CA MET A 191 -3.14 23.44 -12.45
C MET A 191 -3.77 23.70 -11.08
N LYS A 192 -2.95 23.94 -10.04
CA LYS A 192 -3.45 24.24 -8.70
C LYS A 192 -4.21 25.57 -8.64
N GLN A 193 -3.75 26.60 -9.36
CA GLN A 193 -4.47 27.87 -9.45
C GLN A 193 -5.85 27.71 -10.11
N LEU A 194 -6.02 26.75 -11.03
CA LEU A 194 -7.32 26.48 -11.65
C LEU A 194 -8.35 25.92 -10.66
N PHE A 195 -7.90 25.25 -9.59
CA PHE A 195 -8.78 24.80 -8.52
C PHE A 195 -9.37 25.98 -7.74
N GLU A 196 -8.63 27.09 -7.62
CA GLU A 196 -9.10 28.33 -7.01
C GLU A 196 -10.03 29.10 -7.96
N LYS A 197 -9.75 29.10 -9.27
CA LYS A 197 -10.57 29.72 -10.31
C LYS A 197 -11.88 28.98 -10.62
N ALA A 198 -12.17 27.88 -9.92
CA ALA A 198 -13.39 27.09 -10.03
C ALA A 198 -13.72 26.56 -11.44
N ILE A 199 -12.70 26.27 -12.27
CA ILE A 199 -12.89 25.73 -13.64
C ILE A 199 -13.61 24.38 -13.63
N LEU A 200 -13.28 23.52 -12.66
CA LEU A 200 -13.98 22.27 -12.39
C LEU A 200 -14.97 22.44 -11.22
N GLY A 201 -15.46 23.65 -10.95
CA GLY A 201 -16.17 23.98 -9.70
C GLY A 201 -15.22 24.26 -8.53
N LYS A 202 -15.78 24.68 -7.38
CA LYS A 202 -15.00 25.12 -6.21
C LYS A 202 -14.46 23.92 -5.43
N VAL A 203 -13.14 23.72 -5.49
CA VAL A 203 -12.43 22.69 -4.73
C VAL A 203 -12.33 23.11 -3.26
N GLN A 204 -12.82 22.26 -2.36
CA GLN A 204 -12.75 22.46 -0.91
C GLN A 204 -11.46 21.88 -0.31
N ALA A 205 -11.04 20.73 -0.81
CA ALA A 205 -9.78 20.09 -0.42
C ALA A 205 -9.22 19.28 -1.59
N TYR A 206 -7.90 19.13 -1.65
CA TYR A 206 -7.26 18.26 -2.62
C TYR A 206 -6.01 17.58 -2.05
N THR A 207 -5.67 16.44 -2.63
CA THR A 207 -4.37 15.79 -2.42
C THR A 207 -3.81 15.39 -3.77
N TYR A 208 -2.50 15.51 -3.95
CA TYR A 208 -1.83 15.03 -5.15
C TYR A 208 -0.54 14.31 -4.86
N VAL A 209 -0.15 13.45 -5.80
CA VAL A 209 1.08 12.65 -5.78
C VAL A 209 1.71 12.68 -7.16
N ILE A 210 3.03 12.79 -7.21
CA ILE A 210 3.82 12.73 -8.44
C ILE A 210 4.56 11.39 -8.48
N GLU A 211 4.23 10.57 -9.48
CA GLU A 211 4.98 9.39 -9.87
C GLU A 211 5.91 9.73 -11.04
N PHE A 212 7.07 9.09 -11.12
CA PHE A 212 7.91 9.13 -12.30
C PHE A 212 7.75 7.78 -13.00
N GLN A 213 7.07 7.77 -14.15
CA GLN A 213 6.82 6.56 -14.92
C GLN A 213 8.14 5.93 -15.40
N LYS A 214 8.11 4.66 -15.85
CA LYS A 214 9.33 3.90 -16.24
C LYS A 214 10.23 4.58 -17.28
N ARG A 215 9.71 5.56 -18.04
CA ARG A 215 10.46 6.40 -19.00
C ARG A 215 11.04 7.69 -18.40
N GLY A 216 10.88 7.91 -17.10
CA GLY A 216 11.37 9.08 -16.37
C GLY A 216 10.44 10.30 -16.39
N LEU A 217 9.35 10.30 -17.16
CA LEU A 217 8.41 11.42 -17.19
C LEU A 217 7.60 11.49 -15.89
N ALA A 218 7.44 12.71 -15.39
CA ALA A 218 6.59 12.98 -14.24
C ALA A 218 5.12 12.83 -14.61
N HIS A 219 4.35 12.25 -13.70
CA HIS A 219 2.93 12.02 -13.82
C HIS A 219 2.27 12.34 -12.48
N ALA A 220 1.36 13.30 -12.49
CA ALA A 220 0.65 13.73 -11.30
C ALA A 220 -0.72 13.06 -11.24
N HIS A 221 -1.09 12.62 -10.05
CA HIS A 221 -2.42 12.12 -9.71
C HIS A 221 -3.01 13.05 -8.65
N PHE A 222 -4.25 13.49 -8.86
CA PHE A 222 -4.98 14.39 -7.99
C PHE A 222 -6.29 13.74 -7.56
N LEU A 223 -6.65 13.93 -6.29
CA LEU A 223 -8.00 13.74 -5.78
C LEU A 223 -8.52 15.09 -5.31
N LEU A 224 -9.68 15.48 -5.82
CA LEU A 224 -10.35 16.74 -5.48
C LEU A 224 -11.64 16.41 -4.71
N ILE A 225 -11.85 17.12 -3.60
CA ILE A 225 -13.09 17.14 -2.83
C ILE A 225 -13.73 18.51 -3.10
N MET A 226 -14.93 18.49 -3.66
CA MET A 226 -15.65 19.67 -4.10
C MET A 226 -16.51 20.23 -2.96
N THR A 227 -16.71 21.54 -2.95
CA THR A 227 -17.63 22.18 -1.99
C THR A 227 -19.06 21.74 -2.27
N GLY A 228 -19.92 21.61 -1.25
CA GLY A 228 -21.28 21.02 -1.34
C GLY A 228 -22.08 21.38 -2.61
N LYS A 229 -22.24 22.66 -2.95
CA LYS A 229 -23.01 23.11 -4.13
C LYS A 229 -22.35 22.85 -5.50
N TYR A 230 -21.07 22.47 -5.51
CA TYR A 230 -20.29 22.13 -6.70
C TYR A 230 -20.00 20.64 -6.80
N LYS A 231 -20.61 19.81 -5.93
CA LYS A 231 -20.55 18.35 -6.08
C LYS A 231 -21.38 17.94 -7.29
N TYR A 232 -20.87 16.94 -8.01
CA TYR A 232 -21.54 16.38 -9.16
C TYR A 232 -22.45 15.24 -8.73
N THR A 233 -23.76 15.41 -8.91
CA THR A 233 -24.78 14.48 -8.38
C THR A 233 -25.56 13.76 -9.47
N CYS A 234 -25.47 14.20 -10.74
CA CYS A 234 -26.17 13.55 -11.84
C CYS A 234 -25.32 13.46 -13.13
N PRO A 235 -25.63 12.51 -14.04
CA PRO A 235 -24.87 12.29 -15.28
C PRO A 235 -24.73 13.51 -16.19
N GLU A 236 -25.76 14.36 -16.27
CA GLU A 236 -25.77 15.55 -17.12
C GLU A 236 -24.71 16.56 -16.68
N GLN A 237 -24.42 16.63 -15.37
CA GLN A 237 -23.35 17.46 -14.84
C GLN A 237 -21.97 16.89 -15.18
N TYR A 238 -21.83 15.55 -15.24
CA TYR A 238 -20.57 14.91 -15.64
C TYR A 238 -20.25 15.26 -17.11
N ASP A 239 -21.24 15.12 -17.99
CA ASP A 239 -21.11 15.37 -19.44
C ASP A 239 -20.80 16.83 -19.80
N ARG A 240 -21.09 17.78 -18.91
CA ARG A 240 -20.72 19.20 -19.09
C ARG A 240 -19.22 19.45 -18.92
N ILE A 241 -18.52 18.57 -18.23
CA ILE A 241 -17.14 18.81 -17.78
C ILE A 241 -16.19 17.75 -18.33
N ILE A 242 -16.68 16.53 -18.56
CA ILE A 242 -15.90 15.41 -19.06
C ILE A 242 -16.49 14.96 -20.40
N SER A 243 -15.62 14.79 -21.39
CA SER A 243 -15.93 14.14 -22.65
C SER A 243 -15.09 12.87 -22.78
N ALA A 244 -15.68 11.83 -23.35
CA ALA A 244 -14.99 10.61 -23.74
C ALA A 244 -15.19 10.32 -25.24
N GLU A 245 -15.37 11.38 -26.05
CA GLU A 245 -15.67 11.33 -27.48
C GLU A 245 -14.65 12.14 -28.28
N LEU A 246 -14.51 11.79 -29.56
CA LEU A 246 -13.83 12.63 -30.55
C LEU A 246 -14.64 13.91 -30.77
N PRO A 247 -14.03 15.10 -30.62
CA PRO A 247 -14.68 16.36 -30.95
C PRO A 247 -15.13 16.39 -32.41
N ASP A 248 -15.98 17.36 -32.74
CA ASP A 248 -16.24 17.66 -34.14
C ASP A 248 -15.00 18.25 -34.81
N LYS A 249 -14.53 17.59 -35.89
CA LYS A 249 -13.29 17.95 -36.60
C LYS A 249 -13.38 19.30 -37.30
N HIS A 250 -14.58 19.69 -37.77
CA HIS A 250 -14.80 20.94 -38.47
C HIS A 250 -15.04 22.09 -37.50
N LYS A 251 -15.83 21.86 -36.45
CA LYS A 251 -16.15 22.88 -35.46
C LYS A 251 -15.00 23.16 -34.49
N TYR A 252 -14.23 22.13 -34.11
CA TYR A 252 -13.15 22.24 -33.11
C TYR A 252 -11.86 21.55 -33.58
N PRO A 253 -11.24 22.01 -34.69
CA PRO A 253 -10.11 21.33 -35.33
C PRO A 253 -8.89 21.20 -34.40
N GLU A 254 -8.59 22.21 -33.59
CA GLU A 254 -7.45 22.17 -32.66
C GLU A 254 -7.66 21.21 -31.50
N LEU A 255 -8.86 21.22 -30.90
CA LEU A 255 -9.21 20.27 -29.85
C LEU A 255 -9.19 18.84 -30.39
N TYR A 256 -9.69 18.63 -31.61
CA TYR A 256 -9.66 17.35 -32.29
C TYR A 256 -8.23 16.80 -32.41
N LYS A 257 -7.30 17.61 -32.94
CA LYS A 257 -5.87 17.24 -33.04
C LYS A 257 -5.30 16.86 -31.68
N MET A 258 -5.63 17.60 -30.62
CA MET A 258 -5.16 17.33 -29.27
C MET A 258 -5.73 16.02 -28.69
N VAL A 259 -7.01 15.74 -28.92
CA VAL A 259 -7.66 14.50 -28.48
C VAL A 259 -7.04 13.30 -29.19
N VAL A 260 -6.87 13.37 -30.51
CA VAL A 260 -6.22 12.31 -31.29
C VAL A 260 -4.78 12.07 -30.80
N LYS A 261 -4.03 13.15 -30.55
CA LYS A 261 -2.63 13.09 -30.13
C LYS A 261 -2.43 12.55 -28.72
N HIS A 262 -3.24 13.01 -27.77
CA HIS A 262 -2.99 12.78 -26.34
C HIS A 262 -3.98 11.81 -25.70
N MET A 263 -5.25 11.84 -26.11
CA MET A 263 -6.36 11.16 -25.43
C MET A 263 -6.76 9.82 -26.05
N MET A 264 -6.13 9.41 -27.16
CA MET A 264 -6.39 8.09 -27.72
C MET A 264 -5.63 7.02 -26.96
N HIS A 265 -6.37 6.10 -26.33
CA HIS A 265 -5.79 4.87 -25.82
C HIS A 265 -5.22 4.06 -26.99
N GLY A 266 -3.99 3.59 -26.85
CA GLY A 266 -3.36 2.76 -27.89
C GLY A 266 -4.08 1.42 -28.05
N PRO A 267 -3.97 0.77 -29.22
CA PRO A 267 -4.54 -0.56 -29.42
C PRO A 267 -4.02 -1.53 -28.37
N CYS A 268 -4.92 -2.32 -27.81
CA CYS A 268 -4.65 -3.36 -26.82
C CYS A 268 -5.69 -4.49 -26.92
N GLY A 269 -5.57 -5.52 -26.08
CA GLY A 269 -6.42 -6.71 -26.19
C GLY A 269 -6.18 -7.44 -27.50
N ALA A 270 -7.26 -7.72 -28.23
CA ALA A 270 -7.20 -8.39 -29.53
C ALA A 270 -6.37 -7.63 -30.58
N LEU A 271 -6.39 -6.29 -30.57
CA LEU A 271 -5.66 -5.46 -31.53
C LEU A 271 -4.15 -5.40 -31.24
N ASN A 272 -3.73 -5.67 -29.99
CA ASN A 272 -2.32 -5.75 -29.62
C ASN A 272 -2.12 -6.55 -28.32
N LYS A 273 -1.77 -7.83 -28.50
CA LYS A 273 -1.55 -8.78 -27.39
C LYS A 273 -0.27 -8.46 -26.58
N PHE A 274 0.69 -7.75 -27.17
CA PHE A 274 1.95 -7.39 -26.51
C PHE A 274 1.89 -6.08 -25.74
N CYS A 275 0.77 -5.36 -25.82
CA CYS A 275 0.57 -4.12 -25.07
C CYS A 275 0.67 -4.39 -23.56
N PRO A 276 1.34 -3.51 -22.77
CA PRO A 276 1.49 -3.72 -21.32
C PRO A 276 0.17 -3.97 -20.57
N CYS A 277 -0.94 -3.39 -21.02
CA CYS A 277 -2.27 -3.59 -20.42
C CYS A 277 -2.95 -4.91 -20.81
N THR A 278 -2.40 -5.69 -21.73
CA THR A 278 -2.91 -7.01 -22.13
C THR A 278 -2.12 -8.16 -21.47
N LYS A 279 -1.01 -7.86 -20.80
CA LYS A 279 -0.17 -8.89 -20.16
C LYS A 279 -0.93 -9.58 -19.04
N ASN A 280 -1.11 -10.90 -19.17
CA ASN A 280 -1.68 -11.85 -18.20
C ASN A 280 -3.22 -11.97 -18.13
N ARG A 281 -4.00 -11.43 -19.10
CA ARG A 281 -5.46 -11.68 -19.19
C ARG A 281 -5.97 -11.71 -20.64
N PRO A 282 -7.08 -12.42 -20.95
CA PRO A 282 -7.72 -12.38 -22.27
C PRO A 282 -8.26 -11.00 -22.67
N GLY A 283 -8.52 -10.12 -21.68
CA GLY A 283 -8.96 -8.73 -21.87
C GLY A 283 -7.94 -7.70 -21.39
N SER A 284 -8.11 -6.43 -21.78
CA SER A 284 -7.23 -5.35 -21.34
C SER A 284 -7.52 -4.95 -19.88
N GLU A 285 -6.49 -4.68 -19.08
CA GLU A 285 -6.59 -4.25 -17.67
C GLU A 285 -7.45 -2.98 -17.50
N ASN A 286 -7.53 -2.17 -18.56
CA ASN A 286 -8.26 -0.90 -18.58
C ASN A 286 -9.62 -0.98 -19.30
N ASN A 287 -10.08 -2.18 -19.68
CA ASN A 287 -11.35 -2.46 -20.36
C ASN A 287 -11.55 -1.66 -21.65
N TYR A 288 -10.48 -1.48 -22.43
CA TYR A 288 -10.54 -0.99 -23.81
C TYR A 288 -10.61 -2.14 -24.81
N PRO A 289 -11.42 -2.02 -25.89
CA PRO A 289 -12.34 -0.92 -26.18
C PRO A 289 -13.50 -0.85 -25.17
N ARG A 290 -13.90 0.36 -24.78
CA ARG A 290 -15.08 0.58 -23.93
C ARG A 290 -16.37 0.35 -24.72
N PRO A 291 -17.49 -0.03 -24.10
CA PRO A 291 -18.77 -0.07 -24.79
C PRO A 291 -19.18 1.33 -25.26
N PHE A 292 -19.96 1.38 -26.35
CA PHE A 292 -20.69 2.60 -26.72
C PHE A 292 -21.84 2.81 -25.73
N ASN A 293 -22.12 4.08 -25.39
CA ASN A 293 -23.23 4.48 -24.53
C ASN A 293 -23.78 5.81 -25.04
N GLU A 294 -25.08 5.91 -25.25
CA GLU A 294 -25.73 7.15 -25.70
C GLU A 294 -25.79 8.23 -24.61
N THR A 295 -25.81 7.81 -23.34
CA THR A 295 -25.83 8.69 -22.16
C THR A 295 -24.85 8.18 -21.10
N THR A 296 -24.42 9.06 -20.20
CA THR A 296 -23.57 8.66 -19.08
C THR A 296 -24.38 7.90 -18.04
N ILE A 297 -23.88 6.73 -17.60
CA ILE A 297 -24.54 5.89 -16.60
C ILE A 297 -23.70 5.88 -15.32
N GLN A 298 -24.33 6.21 -14.20
CA GLN A 298 -23.69 6.17 -12.89
C GLN A 298 -23.69 4.74 -12.33
N GLY A 299 -22.50 4.21 -12.03
CA GLY A 299 -22.33 2.92 -11.37
C GLY A 299 -22.39 3.02 -9.83
N LYS A 300 -22.78 1.93 -9.17
CA LYS A 300 -22.70 1.77 -7.70
C LYS A 300 -21.24 1.47 -7.33
N ASP A 301 -20.57 2.41 -6.66
CA ASP A 301 -19.18 2.32 -6.19
C ASP A 301 -18.10 2.05 -7.29
N SER A 302 -18.37 2.44 -8.53
CA SER A 302 -17.45 2.35 -9.67
C SER A 302 -17.39 3.67 -10.46
N TYR A 303 -16.39 3.81 -11.33
CA TYR A 303 -16.32 4.96 -12.24
C TYR A 303 -17.55 4.97 -13.17
N PRO A 304 -18.13 6.15 -13.47
CA PRO A 304 -19.23 6.24 -14.42
C PRO A 304 -18.87 5.66 -15.78
N LEU A 305 -19.86 5.05 -16.42
CA LEU A 305 -19.77 4.70 -17.84
C LEU A 305 -20.12 5.96 -18.63
N TYR A 306 -19.09 6.72 -19.03
CA TYR A 306 -19.28 7.94 -19.79
C TYR A 306 -19.94 7.71 -21.14
N ARG A 307 -20.69 8.72 -21.58
CA ARG A 307 -21.25 8.82 -22.92
C ARG A 307 -20.16 8.66 -23.98
N ARG A 308 -20.40 7.73 -24.89
CA ARG A 308 -19.58 7.36 -26.05
C ARG A 308 -20.52 6.96 -27.17
N ARG A 309 -20.98 7.93 -27.95
CA ARG A 309 -21.93 7.68 -29.06
C ARG A 309 -21.25 6.96 -30.21
N ASN A 310 -22.01 6.13 -30.89
CA ASN A 310 -21.59 5.51 -32.14
C ASN A 310 -21.96 6.42 -33.32
N ASP A 311 -21.22 7.50 -33.47
CA ASP A 311 -21.42 8.53 -34.50
C ASP A 311 -20.70 8.22 -35.83
N GLY A 312 -20.18 7.00 -35.99
CA GLY A 312 -19.41 6.58 -37.16
C GLY A 312 -18.00 7.19 -37.26
N ARG A 313 -17.58 8.05 -36.33
CA ARG A 313 -16.27 8.73 -36.40
C ARG A 313 -15.15 7.78 -36.03
N THR A 314 -14.11 7.79 -36.85
CA THR A 314 -12.89 6.99 -36.65
C THR A 314 -11.65 7.78 -37.01
N GLU A 315 -10.53 7.53 -36.34
CA GLU A 315 -9.23 8.09 -36.68
C GLU A 315 -8.11 7.06 -36.60
N MET A 316 -7.05 7.30 -37.36
CA MET A 316 -5.88 6.43 -37.37
C MET A 316 -4.96 6.76 -36.20
N ALA A 317 -4.81 5.84 -35.25
CA ALA A 317 -3.93 5.97 -34.11
C ALA A 317 -3.04 4.73 -33.98
N ARG A 318 -1.71 4.93 -34.07
CA ARG A 318 -0.69 3.85 -34.00
C ARG A 318 -0.98 2.71 -35.00
N ASN A 319 -1.32 3.08 -36.24
CA ASN A 319 -1.64 2.18 -37.35
C ASN A 319 -2.91 1.32 -37.14
N CYS A 320 -3.83 1.75 -36.28
CA CYS A 320 -5.13 1.14 -36.11
C CYS A 320 -6.23 2.20 -36.22
N GLN A 321 -7.35 1.86 -36.86
CA GLN A 321 -8.52 2.72 -36.95
C GLN A 321 -9.33 2.62 -35.65
N LEU A 322 -9.33 3.69 -34.86
CA LEU A 322 -9.95 3.75 -33.53
C LEU A 322 -11.12 4.75 -33.53
N ASN A 323 -12.16 4.47 -32.74
CA ASN A 323 -13.36 5.30 -32.56
C ASN A 323 -13.51 5.78 -31.11
N ASN A 324 -14.66 6.38 -30.78
CA ASN A 324 -15.02 6.88 -29.45
C ASN A 324 -14.83 5.84 -28.32
N ARG A 325 -14.78 4.53 -28.60
CA ARG A 325 -14.51 3.48 -27.59
C ARG A 325 -13.08 3.51 -27.03
N TRP A 326 -12.17 4.23 -27.67
CA TRP A 326 -10.74 4.31 -27.33
C TRP A 326 -10.33 5.64 -26.72
N VAL A 327 -11.23 6.61 -26.65
CA VAL A 327 -10.94 7.94 -26.10
C VAL A 327 -10.86 7.87 -24.57
N VAL A 328 -9.77 8.33 -23.98
CA VAL A 328 -9.60 8.47 -22.53
C VAL A 328 -10.44 9.67 -22.06
N PRO A 329 -11.24 9.56 -20.97
CA PRO A 329 -12.05 10.67 -20.47
C PRO A 329 -11.23 11.93 -20.17
N TYR A 330 -11.64 13.08 -20.70
CA TYR A 330 -10.88 14.32 -20.60
C TYR A 330 -11.78 15.52 -20.40
N ASN A 331 -11.21 16.59 -19.82
CA ASN A 331 -11.84 17.90 -19.81
C ASN A 331 -11.30 18.73 -21.00
N PRO A 332 -12.16 19.21 -21.93
CA PRO A 332 -11.71 19.95 -23.11
C PRO A 332 -10.90 21.21 -22.81
N TYR A 333 -11.25 21.93 -21.75
CA TYR A 333 -10.55 23.15 -21.34
C TYR A 333 -9.14 22.84 -20.83
N LEU A 334 -9.00 21.87 -19.92
CA LEU A 334 -7.70 21.45 -19.38
C LEU A 334 -6.80 20.87 -20.47
N LEU A 335 -7.34 20.05 -21.38
CA LEU A 335 -6.57 19.50 -22.49
C LEU A 335 -5.99 20.60 -23.38
N ARG A 336 -6.80 21.63 -23.70
CA ARG A 336 -6.33 22.78 -24.50
C ARG A 336 -5.29 23.61 -23.76
N MET A 337 -5.51 23.86 -22.47
CA MET A 337 -4.62 24.69 -21.66
C MET A 337 -3.24 24.05 -21.46
N PHE A 338 -3.21 22.73 -21.21
CA PHE A 338 -1.96 22.04 -20.87
C PHE A 338 -1.35 21.26 -22.03
N ASN A 339 -2.07 21.01 -23.12
CA ASN A 339 -1.58 20.30 -24.32
C ASN A 339 -0.77 19.04 -23.98
N CYS A 340 -1.33 18.19 -23.11
CA CYS A 340 -0.68 16.96 -22.64
C CYS A 340 -1.72 15.89 -22.31
N HIS A 341 -1.25 14.68 -21.96
CA HIS A 341 -2.18 13.63 -21.54
C HIS A 341 -2.78 13.94 -20.15
N ILE A 342 -4.06 14.33 -20.13
CA ILE A 342 -4.88 14.55 -18.93
C ILE A 342 -6.08 13.60 -18.92
N ASN A 343 -6.21 12.78 -17.88
CA ASN A 343 -7.42 11.98 -17.64
C ASN A 343 -8.23 12.65 -16.53
N VAL A 344 -9.54 12.81 -16.72
CA VAL A 344 -10.44 13.34 -15.68
C VAL A 344 -11.60 12.39 -15.52
N GLU A 345 -11.80 11.89 -14.29
CA GLU A 345 -12.87 10.97 -13.96
C GLU A 345 -13.59 11.43 -12.69
N ILE A 346 -14.92 11.34 -12.68
CA ILE A 346 -15.73 11.46 -11.47
C ILE A 346 -15.47 10.25 -10.58
N CYS A 347 -15.17 10.54 -9.32
CA CYS A 347 -14.99 9.56 -8.28
C CYS A 347 -16.12 9.67 -7.27
N SER A 348 -16.67 8.54 -6.83
CA SER A 348 -17.73 8.52 -5.81
C SER A 348 -17.40 7.59 -4.64
N SER A 349 -16.17 7.06 -4.57
CA SER A 349 -15.78 6.02 -3.63
C SER A 349 -14.47 6.34 -2.90
N ILE A 350 -14.43 6.02 -1.59
CA ILE A 350 -13.21 6.09 -0.76
C ILE A 350 -12.11 5.16 -1.32
N LYS A 351 -12.46 4.15 -2.13
CA LYS A 351 -11.50 3.28 -2.83
C LYS A 351 -10.52 4.07 -3.69
N ALA A 352 -10.88 5.23 -4.22
CA ALA A 352 -9.96 6.07 -4.98
C ALA A 352 -8.84 6.68 -4.15
N VAL A 353 -9.05 6.88 -2.84
CA VAL A 353 -7.97 7.23 -1.91
C VAL A 353 -6.96 6.08 -1.88
N LYS A 354 -7.41 4.84 -1.60
CA LYS A 354 -6.54 3.65 -1.66
C LYS A 354 -5.82 3.54 -3.03
N TYR A 355 -6.50 3.88 -4.12
CA TYR A 355 -5.93 3.88 -5.48
C TYR A 355 -4.85 4.96 -5.68
N LEU A 356 -5.05 6.21 -5.24
CA LEU A 356 -4.00 7.25 -5.27
C LEU A 356 -2.77 6.79 -4.50
N PHE A 357 -3.00 6.21 -3.32
CA PHE A 357 -1.93 5.74 -2.48
C PHE A 357 -1.27 4.45 -2.99
N LYS A 358 -1.91 3.64 -3.87
CA LYS A 358 -1.23 2.56 -4.62
C LYS A 358 0.02 3.06 -5.33
N TYR A 359 -0.03 4.27 -5.90
CA TYR A 359 1.10 4.89 -6.61
C TYR A 359 2.18 5.43 -5.66
N ILE A 360 1.80 5.77 -4.41
CA ILE A 360 2.75 5.99 -3.32
C ILE A 360 3.38 4.65 -2.86
N TYR A 361 2.57 3.59 -2.75
CA TYR A 361 2.95 2.25 -2.25
C TYR A 361 3.76 1.42 -3.21
N LYS A 362 3.69 1.67 -4.53
CA LYS A 362 4.54 1.05 -5.53
C LYS A 362 6.01 1.19 -5.09
N GLY A 363 6.66 0.05 -4.88
CA GLY A 363 8.06 -0.01 -4.49
C GLY A 363 8.92 0.76 -5.49
N HIS A 364 10.07 1.26 -5.05
CA HIS A 364 11.03 1.80 -6.01
C HIS A 364 11.64 0.65 -6.79
N ASP A 365 11.83 0.83 -8.09
CA ASP A 365 12.64 -0.09 -8.88
C ASP A 365 14.01 -0.23 -8.20
N ARG A 366 14.43 -1.47 -7.96
CA ARG A 366 15.72 -1.80 -7.36
C ARG A 366 16.55 -2.55 -8.38
N VAL A 367 17.85 -2.30 -8.34
CA VAL A 367 18.83 -3.04 -9.11
C VAL A 367 19.84 -3.58 -8.12
N SER A 368 20.03 -4.90 -8.16
CA SER A 368 21.14 -5.53 -7.46
C SER A 368 22.39 -5.38 -8.31
N VAL A 369 23.46 -4.82 -7.73
CA VAL A 369 24.76 -4.69 -8.39
C VAL A 369 25.79 -5.42 -7.56
N SER A 370 26.54 -6.33 -8.20
CA SER A 370 27.75 -6.91 -7.63
C SER A 370 28.98 -6.19 -8.16
N VAL A 371 29.91 -5.86 -7.25
CA VAL A 371 31.21 -5.30 -7.59
C VAL A 371 32.24 -6.32 -7.10
N THR A 372 32.87 -7.03 -8.03
CA THR A 372 33.97 -7.95 -7.73
C THR A 372 35.29 -7.20 -7.86
N ASP A 373 35.94 -6.93 -6.73
CA ASP A 373 37.36 -6.61 -6.72
C ASP A 373 38.14 -7.92 -6.92
N LYS A 374 39.24 -7.85 -7.68
CA LYS A 374 40.11 -9.01 -7.88
C LYS A 374 40.71 -9.44 -6.53
N VAL A 375 40.59 -10.74 -6.31
CA VAL A 375 41.12 -11.58 -5.23
C VAL A 375 42.43 -11.05 -4.63
N ASP A 376 42.42 -10.82 -3.33
CA ASP A 376 43.37 -11.39 -2.37
C ASP A 376 42.60 -11.70 -1.08
N GLU A 377 42.99 -12.77 -0.41
CA GLU A 377 42.20 -13.56 0.51
C GLU A 377 41.70 -12.84 1.78
N VAL A 378 40.63 -13.44 2.32
CA VAL A 378 40.01 -13.28 3.65
C VAL A 378 38.80 -12.33 3.71
N GLU A 379 37.67 -12.97 3.99
CA GLU A 379 36.32 -12.45 4.29
C GLU A 379 35.36 -12.28 3.08
N ILE A 380 34.69 -13.38 2.70
CA ILE A 380 33.49 -13.33 1.84
C ILE A 380 32.34 -12.77 2.66
N ASP A 381 32.11 -11.46 2.55
CA ASP A 381 30.92 -10.79 3.07
C ASP A 381 29.87 -10.71 1.95
N GLU A 382 28.87 -11.59 1.99
CA GLU A 382 27.76 -11.65 1.01
C GLU A 382 26.97 -10.33 0.93
N ILE A 383 26.97 -9.51 1.99
CA ILE A 383 26.35 -8.18 2.04
C ILE A 383 27.24 -7.14 1.34
N LYS A 384 28.57 -7.27 1.40
CA LYS A 384 29.50 -6.48 0.57
C LYS A 384 29.45 -6.89 -0.90
N GLN A 385 29.23 -8.17 -1.21
CA GLN A 385 29.11 -8.67 -2.60
C GLN A 385 27.84 -8.17 -3.32
N TYR A 386 26.77 -7.86 -2.59
CA TYR A 386 25.50 -7.40 -3.16
C TYR A 386 25.02 -6.09 -2.55
N LYS A 387 25.13 -4.98 -3.31
CA LYS A 387 24.51 -3.70 -2.95
C LYS A 387 23.14 -3.58 -3.61
N ASP A 388 22.08 -3.66 -2.81
CA ASP A 388 20.70 -3.42 -3.25
C ASP A 388 20.48 -1.90 -3.43
N ALA A 389 20.63 -1.42 -4.66
CA ALA A 389 20.59 0.00 -4.99
C ALA A 389 19.21 0.41 -5.51
N ARG A 390 18.71 1.55 -5.01
CA ARG A 390 17.48 2.15 -5.52
C ARG A 390 17.74 2.79 -6.89
N TRP A 391 16.97 2.39 -7.89
CA TRP A 391 16.95 3.08 -9.18
C TRP A 391 16.16 4.40 -9.06
N VAL A 392 16.81 5.49 -9.46
CA VAL A 392 16.22 6.83 -9.50
C VAL A 392 16.45 7.40 -10.88
N THR A 393 15.37 7.72 -11.60
CA THR A 393 15.48 8.34 -12.92
C THR A 393 16.01 9.78 -12.80
N PRO A 394 16.67 10.33 -13.82
CA PRO A 394 17.25 11.69 -13.75
C PRO A 394 16.21 12.77 -13.39
N PRO A 395 15.00 12.78 -13.97
CA PRO A 395 13.95 13.72 -13.55
C PRO A 395 13.58 13.57 -12.07
N LYS A 396 13.49 12.34 -11.57
CA LYS A 396 13.18 12.09 -10.15
C LYS A 396 14.31 12.54 -9.21
N ALA A 397 15.55 12.43 -9.64
CA ALA A 397 16.72 12.92 -8.90
C ALA A 397 16.70 14.44 -8.83
N LEU A 398 16.56 15.12 -9.98
CA LEU A 398 16.50 16.58 -10.06
C LEU A 398 15.30 17.16 -9.30
N TRP A 399 14.13 16.53 -9.39
CA TRP A 399 12.96 16.91 -8.59
C TRP A 399 13.28 16.97 -7.09
N ARG A 400 14.05 15.98 -6.59
CA ARG A 400 14.47 15.93 -5.19
C ARG A 400 15.55 16.95 -4.86
N ILE A 401 16.51 17.16 -5.76
CA ILE A 401 17.61 18.13 -5.58
C ILE A 401 17.03 19.55 -5.50
N TYR A 402 16.10 19.90 -6.39
CA TYR A 402 15.38 21.18 -6.34
C TYR A 402 14.42 21.31 -5.15
N GLY A 403 14.24 20.26 -4.34
CA GLY A 403 13.35 20.28 -3.19
C GLY A 403 11.87 20.38 -3.56
N PHE A 404 11.49 20.00 -4.78
CA PHE A 404 10.10 20.03 -5.20
C PHE A 404 9.28 18.96 -4.45
N GLU A 405 8.07 19.34 -4.03
CA GLU A 405 7.18 18.46 -3.27
C GLU A 405 6.66 17.33 -4.18
N LEU A 406 6.90 16.07 -3.79
CA LEU A 406 6.36 14.88 -4.49
C LEU A 406 4.88 14.63 -4.22
N SER A 407 4.35 15.24 -3.17
CA SER A 407 2.94 15.21 -2.84
C SER A 407 2.60 16.42 -2.00
N LYS A 408 1.36 16.89 -2.11
CA LYS A 408 0.84 17.96 -1.26
C LYS A 408 -0.60 17.67 -0.92
N MET A 409 -1.04 18.17 0.22
CA MET A 409 -2.43 18.16 0.67
C MET A 409 -2.84 19.59 0.97
N HIS A 410 -4.06 19.93 0.57
CA HIS A 410 -4.69 21.19 0.89
C HIS A 410 -6.11 20.91 1.41
N PRO A 411 -6.48 21.45 2.58
CA PRO A 411 -5.60 22.13 3.53
C PRO A 411 -4.50 21.20 4.06
N PRO A 412 -3.38 21.74 4.57
CA PRO A 412 -2.36 20.92 5.21
C PRO A 412 -2.94 20.15 6.41
N VAL A 413 -2.38 18.98 6.71
CA VAL A 413 -2.76 18.16 7.88
C VAL A 413 -1.65 18.23 8.91
N LEU A 414 -1.98 18.59 10.16
CA LEU A 414 -1.05 18.57 11.29
C LEU A 414 -1.23 17.28 12.08
N GLN A 415 -0.13 16.57 12.31
CA GLN A 415 -0.13 15.43 13.22
C GLN A 415 -0.10 15.93 14.67
N LEU A 416 -1.09 15.56 15.44
CA LEU A 416 -1.24 15.92 16.84
C LEU A 416 -0.99 14.67 17.68
N GLN A 417 0.17 14.63 18.33
CA GLN A 417 0.52 13.52 19.19
C GLN A 417 -0.36 13.53 20.44
N LEU A 418 -0.91 12.37 20.80
CA LEU A 418 -1.44 12.08 22.12
C LEU A 418 -0.45 11.22 22.86
N HIS A 419 -0.13 11.64 24.09
CA HIS A 419 0.81 10.95 24.95
C HIS A 419 0.43 11.21 26.41
N LEU A 420 0.87 10.33 27.30
CA LEU A 420 0.83 10.55 28.74
C LEU A 420 1.88 11.60 29.16
N PRO A 421 1.81 12.13 30.40
CA PRO A 421 2.84 13.02 30.92
C PRO A 421 4.25 12.46 30.67
N ASN A 422 5.16 13.31 30.16
CA ASN A 422 6.57 13.00 29.82
C ASN A 422 6.81 11.90 28.75
N MET A 423 5.76 11.38 28.11
CA MET A 423 5.87 10.32 27.09
C MET A 423 5.88 10.85 25.65
N HIS A 424 6.29 12.12 25.43
CA HIS A 424 6.40 12.68 24.09
C HIS A 424 7.73 12.29 23.40
N MET A 425 7.70 12.23 22.07
CA MET A 425 8.89 11.92 21.27
C MET A 425 9.83 13.13 21.17
N VAL A 426 11.13 12.92 21.42
CA VAL A 426 12.18 13.96 21.27
C VAL A 426 13.21 13.50 20.23
N SER A 427 13.35 14.28 19.16
CA SER A 427 14.34 13.98 18.11
C SER A 427 15.68 14.66 18.41
N TYR A 428 16.76 13.89 18.38
CA TYR A 428 18.13 14.35 18.60
C TYR A 428 19.10 13.73 17.58
N HIS A 429 20.28 14.32 17.45
CA HIS A 429 21.34 13.75 16.62
C HIS A 429 22.10 12.68 17.43
N GLY A 430 22.47 11.55 16.81
CA GLY A 430 23.11 10.43 17.55
C GLY A 430 24.42 10.79 18.26
N MET A 431 25.13 11.81 17.75
CA MET A 431 26.37 12.34 18.35
C MET A 431 26.14 13.40 19.44
N GLU A 432 24.90 13.76 19.74
CA GLU A 432 24.56 14.80 20.72
C GLU A 432 24.49 14.20 22.13
N LYS A 433 25.12 14.87 23.12
CA LYS A 433 25.05 14.41 24.53
C LYS A 433 23.62 14.51 25.04
N ILE A 434 23.11 13.46 25.67
CA ILE A 434 21.73 13.38 26.17
C ILE A 434 21.40 14.55 27.12
N LYS A 435 22.32 14.91 28.01
CA LYS A 435 22.16 16.08 28.91
C LYS A 435 21.85 17.38 28.15
N ASN A 436 22.48 17.61 26.99
CA ASN A 436 22.24 18.81 26.19
C ASN A 436 20.89 18.76 25.48
N VAL A 437 20.39 17.57 25.15
CA VAL A 437 19.06 17.38 24.55
C VAL A 437 17.96 17.71 25.55
N ILE A 438 18.11 17.24 26.80
CA ILE A 438 17.13 17.47 27.87
C ILE A 438 17.15 18.92 28.34
N ASN A 439 18.33 19.51 28.52
CA ASN A 439 18.49 20.90 28.97
C ASN A 439 18.17 21.95 27.89
N ARG A 440 17.77 21.53 26.68
CA ARG A 440 17.33 22.48 25.65
C ARG A 440 15.99 23.09 26.06
N ASP A 441 15.92 24.42 26.06
CA ASP A 441 14.70 25.15 26.38
C ASP A 441 13.47 24.65 25.61
N GLY A 442 12.42 24.34 26.35
CA GLY A 442 11.16 23.88 25.85
C GLY A 442 11.13 22.38 25.54
N THR A 443 12.20 21.60 25.68
CA THR A 443 12.18 20.14 25.42
C THR A 443 11.05 19.41 26.15
N GLU A 444 10.68 19.87 27.34
CA GLU A 444 9.55 19.42 28.17
C GLU A 444 8.17 19.72 27.57
N ARG A 445 8.07 20.70 26.66
CA ARG A 445 6.81 21.11 26.02
C ARG A 445 6.53 20.33 24.74
N SER A 446 5.29 19.90 24.60
CA SER A 446 4.73 19.29 23.40
C SER A 446 3.53 20.12 22.89
N MET A 447 3.03 19.78 21.70
CA MET A 447 1.80 20.38 21.18
C MET A 447 0.59 20.13 22.10
N LEU A 448 0.57 19.01 22.81
CA LEU A 448 -0.53 18.64 23.70
C LEU A 448 -0.47 19.42 25.03
N THR A 449 0.70 19.49 25.66
CA THR A 449 0.85 20.23 26.92
C THR A 449 0.64 21.73 26.72
N ALA A 450 1.15 22.29 25.63
CA ALA A 450 0.89 23.67 25.26
C ALA A 450 -0.59 23.92 24.89
N TYR A 451 -1.33 22.90 24.41
CA TYR A 451 -2.77 23.01 24.18
C TYR A 451 -3.53 23.13 25.51
N PHE A 452 -3.15 22.34 26.52
CA PHE A 452 -3.74 22.46 27.86
C PHE A 452 -3.43 23.82 28.51
N GLU A 453 -2.19 24.30 28.35
CA GLU A 453 -1.79 25.65 28.78
C GLU A 453 -2.64 26.72 28.08
N ALA A 454 -2.84 26.61 26.76
CA ALA A 454 -3.68 27.54 26.01
C ALA A 454 -5.16 27.49 26.45
N ASN A 455 -5.70 26.31 26.77
CA ASN A 455 -7.07 26.17 27.32
C ASN A 455 -7.22 26.85 28.68
N ASN A 456 -6.18 26.78 29.52
CA ASN A 456 -6.20 27.44 30.81
C ASN A 456 -6.18 28.97 30.63
N LEU A 457 -5.25 29.47 29.79
CA LEU A 457 -4.97 30.90 29.62
C LEU A 457 -6.02 31.66 28.79
N TYR A 458 -6.55 31.06 27.73
CA TYR A 458 -7.40 31.76 26.76
C TYR A 458 -8.82 31.22 26.76
N GLU A 459 -9.80 32.07 27.06
CA GLU A 459 -11.22 31.71 27.09
C GLU A 459 -11.71 31.11 25.76
N LYS A 460 -11.29 31.70 24.63
CA LYS A 460 -11.62 31.19 23.28
C LYS A 460 -11.08 29.77 23.01
N ALA A 461 -10.04 29.33 23.71
CA ALA A 461 -9.47 28.00 23.50
C ALA A 461 -10.32 26.88 24.13
N ARG A 462 -11.07 27.18 25.20
CA ARG A 462 -11.81 26.20 26.03
C ARG A 462 -12.89 25.41 25.29
N GLY A 463 -13.45 25.99 24.23
CA GLY A 463 -14.48 25.34 23.39
C GLY A 463 -13.92 24.57 22.19
N ILE A 464 -12.60 24.53 21.99
CA ILE A 464 -11.99 23.99 20.77
C ILE A 464 -11.32 22.66 21.11
N LEU A 465 -11.81 21.58 20.52
CA LEU A 465 -11.20 20.25 20.66
C LEU A 465 -9.75 20.26 20.15
N TYR A 466 -8.85 19.52 20.80
CA TYR A 466 -7.44 19.42 20.39
C TYR A 466 -7.27 19.09 18.90
N ARG A 467 -8.10 18.18 18.36
CA ARG A 467 -8.08 17.83 16.92
C ARG A 467 -8.41 18.99 15.98
N ASP A 468 -9.22 19.95 16.43
CA ASP A 468 -9.72 21.07 15.65
C ASP A 468 -8.90 22.35 15.95
N PHE A 469 -8.04 22.30 16.98
CA PHE A 469 -7.18 23.40 17.42
C PHE A 469 -6.30 24.00 16.32
N PRO A 470 -5.70 23.23 15.39
CA PRO A 470 -4.89 23.78 14.30
C PRO A 470 -5.65 24.65 13.31
N GLU A 471 -6.99 24.64 13.35
CA GLU A 471 -7.84 25.51 12.53
C GLU A 471 -7.85 26.95 13.04
N TYR A 472 -7.69 27.12 14.36
CA TYR A 472 -7.78 28.40 15.06
C TYR A 472 -6.42 28.89 15.51
N TYR A 473 -5.48 27.98 15.81
CA TYR A 473 -4.14 28.29 16.30
C TYR A 473 -3.06 27.71 15.39
N THR A 474 -1.88 28.34 15.39
CA THR A 474 -0.67 27.87 14.70
C THR A 474 0.40 27.51 15.71
N TRP A 475 1.04 26.36 15.52
CA TRP A 475 2.13 25.91 16.37
C TRP A 475 3.42 26.70 16.06
N GLN A 476 3.93 27.41 17.06
CA GLN A 476 5.21 28.11 16.99
C GLN A 476 6.33 27.17 17.46
N ARG A 477 7.15 26.72 16.51
CA ARG A 477 8.30 25.84 16.83
C ARG A 477 9.36 26.53 17.68
N ARG A 478 9.57 27.83 17.45
CA ARG A 478 10.41 28.69 18.28
C ARG A 478 9.52 29.18 19.43
N GLY A 479 9.83 28.77 20.66
CA GLY A 479 9.02 29.05 21.86
C GLY A 479 8.01 27.96 22.24
N LYS A 480 7.77 26.96 21.37
CA LYS A 480 6.90 25.80 21.62
C LYS A 480 5.55 26.17 22.24
N SER A 481 4.84 27.07 21.57
CA SER A 481 3.54 27.59 22.01
C SER A 481 2.53 27.66 20.86
N TRP A 482 1.25 27.73 21.22
CA TRP A 482 0.17 27.98 20.27
C TRP A 482 -0.13 29.46 20.16
N GLN A 483 -0.26 29.96 18.93
CA GLN A 483 -0.61 31.34 18.66
C GLN A 483 -1.90 31.41 17.84
N GLU A 484 -2.84 32.28 18.24
CA GLU A 484 -4.10 32.50 17.52
C GLU A 484 -3.82 32.93 16.07
N ARG A 485 -4.54 32.32 15.13
CA ARG A 485 -4.41 32.65 13.71
C ARG A 485 -5.03 34.01 13.43
N LYS A 486 -4.19 34.93 12.93
CA LYS A 486 -4.65 36.26 12.49
C LYS A 486 -5.32 36.24 11.10
N ARG A 487 -5.20 35.16 10.33
CA ARG A 487 -5.77 35.02 8.98
C ARG A 487 -6.65 33.77 8.89
N ALA A 488 -7.97 33.96 8.79
CA ALA A 488 -8.95 32.88 8.69
C ALA A 488 -8.80 32.02 7.41
N ALA A 489 -8.15 32.53 6.36
CA ALA A 489 -8.02 31.86 5.07
C ALA A 489 -7.03 30.68 5.05
N VAL A 490 -6.17 30.53 6.07
CA VAL A 490 -5.17 29.46 6.13
C VAL A 490 -5.45 28.58 7.35
N PHE A 491 -6.33 27.59 7.15
CA PHE A 491 -6.68 26.59 8.15
C PHE A 491 -5.88 25.30 7.94
N GLN A 492 -5.68 24.54 9.01
CA GLN A 492 -4.97 23.27 9.02
C GLN A 492 -5.85 22.22 9.68
N VAL A 493 -5.90 21.01 9.12
CA VAL A 493 -6.69 19.92 9.71
C VAL A 493 -5.83 19.17 10.72
N GLY A 494 -6.27 19.05 11.96
CA GLY A 494 -5.56 18.22 12.94
C GLY A 494 -5.90 16.74 12.77
N ARG A 495 -4.89 15.89 12.90
CA ARG A 495 -5.04 14.43 12.96
C ARG A 495 -4.36 13.89 14.20
N ILE A 496 -5.15 13.31 15.09
CA ILE A 496 -4.65 12.64 16.28
C ILE A 496 -3.78 11.44 15.88
N VAL A 497 -2.61 11.36 16.50
CA VAL A 497 -1.68 10.23 16.44
C VAL A 497 -1.53 9.70 17.86
N SER A 498 -2.08 8.52 18.11
CA SER A 498 -2.07 7.88 19.43
C SER A 498 -1.16 6.66 19.48
N GLU A 499 -0.35 6.38 18.45
CA GLU A 499 0.44 5.14 18.32
C GLU A 499 1.33 4.88 19.55
N ASP A 500 1.84 5.93 20.19
CA ASP A 500 2.63 5.86 21.44
C ASP A 500 1.80 5.40 22.64
N LEU A 501 0.49 5.69 22.68
CA LEU A 501 -0.43 5.21 23.72
C LEU A 501 -0.61 3.70 23.69
N ARG A 502 -0.22 2.99 22.63
CA ARG A 502 -0.20 1.52 22.64
C ARG A 502 1.08 0.95 23.25
N THR A 503 2.12 1.75 23.47
CA THR A 503 3.39 1.26 24.00
C THR A 503 3.38 1.33 25.54
N VAL A 504 3.41 0.16 26.19
CA VAL A 504 3.50 0.01 27.66
C VAL A 504 4.79 -0.76 27.95
N ASP A 505 5.68 -0.18 28.76
CA ASP A 505 6.99 -0.77 29.12
C ASP A 505 7.85 -1.20 27.92
N GLY A 506 7.87 -0.38 26.87
CA GLY A 506 8.63 -0.66 25.63
C GLY A 506 8.00 -1.72 24.71
N GLN A 507 6.86 -2.32 25.09
CA GLN A 507 6.09 -3.24 24.23
C GLN A 507 4.86 -2.56 23.64
N VAL A 508 4.65 -2.73 22.33
CA VAL A 508 3.46 -2.20 21.63
C VAL A 508 2.30 -3.18 21.79
N MET A 509 1.29 -2.80 22.56
CA MET A 509 0.07 -3.57 22.76
C MET A 509 -0.77 -3.66 21.48
N PRO A 510 -1.43 -4.79 21.19
CA PRO A 510 -2.33 -4.99 20.07
C PRO A 510 -3.49 -3.98 19.95
N THR A 511 -4.03 -3.51 21.07
CA THR A 511 -5.15 -2.54 21.10
C THR A 511 -4.89 -1.39 22.07
N PHE A 512 -5.65 -0.29 21.93
CA PHE A 512 -5.62 0.83 22.89
C PHE A 512 -6.22 0.46 24.24
N ARG A 513 -7.18 -0.48 24.24
CA ARG A 513 -7.86 -0.98 25.44
C ARG A 513 -6.90 -1.83 26.28
N GLU A 514 -6.20 -2.79 25.69
CA GLU A 514 -5.15 -3.56 26.38
C GLU A 514 -4.02 -2.67 26.92
N ALA A 515 -3.69 -1.58 26.21
CA ALA A 515 -2.71 -0.61 26.70
C ALA A 515 -3.22 0.26 27.85
N ALA A 516 -4.53 0.38 28.03
CA ALA A 516 -5.16 1.09 29.15
C ALA A 516 -5.35 0.14 30.36
N GLU A 517 -5.72 -1.12 30.11
CA GLU A 517 -5.80 -2.20 31.12
C GLU A 517 -4.42 -2.50 31.72
N LYS A 518 -3.39 -2.71 30.88
CA LYS A 518 -2.01 -2.93 31.36
C LYS A 518 -1.44 -1.75 32.15
N ARG A 519 -2.01 -0.55 31.97
CA ARG A 519 -1.65 0.66 32.72
C ARG A 519 -2.54 0.90 33.96
N GLY A 520 -3.52 0.04 34.22
CA GLY A 520 -4.45 0.18 35.34
C GLY A 520 -5.37 1.41 35.23
N LEU A 521 -5.69 1.87 34.02
CA LEU A 521 -6.51 3.07 33.78
C LEU A 521 -8.02 2.78 33.69
N ILE A 522 -8.41 1.52 33.68
CA ILE A 522 -9.80 1.03 33.63
C ILE A 522 -9.90 -0.21 34.52
N GLU A 523 -10.89 -0.22 35.42
CA GLU A 523 -11.26 -1.36 36.30
C GLU A 523 -12.29 -2.28 35.61
N ALA A 524 -12.35 -3.54 36.04
CA ALA A 524 -13.13 -4.62 35.41
C ALA A 524 -14.66 -4.51 35.62
N ASP A 525 -15.41 -5.11 34.68
CA ASP A 525 -16.86 -4.99 34.47
C ASP A 525 -17.74 -5.70 35.53
N ASN A 526 -18.01 -5.07 36.70
CA ASN A 526 -18.92 -5.64 37.73
C ASN A 526 -20.39 -5.79 37.26
N THR A 527 -20.85 -5.02 36.28
CA THR A 527 -22.27 -5.02 35.86
C THR A 527 -22.72 -6.28 35.13
N LEU A 528 -21.80 -7.05 34.55
CA LEU A 528 -22.11 -8.30 33.85
C LEU A 528 -22.26 -9.47 34.83
N ASP A 529 -21.49 -9.43 35.92
CA ASP A 529 -21.57 -10.37 37.03
C ASP A 529 -22.88 -10.20 37.80
N ASP A 530 -23.29 -8.95 38.09
CA ASP A 530 -24.60 -8.63 38.68
C ASP A 530 -25.76 -9.16 37.82
N CYS A 531 -25.68 -8.97 36.49
CA CYS A 531 -26.71 -9.44 35.55
C CYS A 531 -26.87 -10.96 35.56
N MET A 532 -25.76 -11.70 35.62
CA MET A 532 -25.78 -13.15 35.71
C MET A 532 -26.29 -13.61 37.07
N THR A 533 -25.84 -12.98 38.16
CA THR A 533 -26.29 -13.25 39.54
C THR A 533 -27.80 -13.07 39.71
N GLU A 534 -28.38 -12.01 39.12
CA GLU A 534 -29.83 -11.82 39.13
C GLU A 534 -30.57 -12.93 38.37
N ALA A 535 -30.04 -13.34 37.21
CA ALA A 535 -30.66 -14.36 36.37
C ALA A 535 -30.67 -15.75 37.03
N GLU A 536 -29.68 -16.08 37.86
CA GLU A 536 -29.60 -17.34 38.61
C GLU A 536 -30.82 -17.57 39.51
N LEU A 537 -31.46 -16.51 40.01
CA LEU A 537 -32.60 -16.62 40.91
C LEU A 537 -33.86 -17.19 40.25
N PHE A 538 -33.99 -17.11 38.91
CA PHE A 538 -35.25 -17.45 38.22
C PHE A 538 -35.09 -18.13 36.86
N ARG A 539 -33.87 -18.43 36.40
CA ARG A 539 -33.62 -19.04 35.09
C ARG A 539 -33.03 -20.44 35.21
N MET A 540 -33.44 -21.33 34.30
CA MET A 540 -32.89 -22.68 34.21
C MET A 540 -31.46 -22.68 33.65
N PRO A 541 -30.59 -23.64 34.01
CA PRO A 541 -29.18 -23.68 33.62
C PRO A 541 -28.90 -23.55 32.12
N SER A 542 -29.72 -24.15 31.26
CA SER A 542 -29.59 -24.01 29.80
C SER A 542 -29.84 -22.57 29.31
N SER A 543 -30.74 -21.84 29.97
CA SER A 543 -30.99 -20.43 29.70
C SER A 543 -29.88 -19.54 30.24
N LEU A 544 -29.24 -19.91 31.35
CA LEU A 544 -28.05 -19.23 31.88
C LEU A 544 -26.85 -19.39 30.93
N ARG A 545 -26.59 -20.60 30.41
CA ARG A 545 -25.55 -20.83 29.40
C ARG A 545 -25.75 -20.01 28.12
N ARG A 546 -27.02 -19.85 27.69
CA ARG A 546 -27.36 -19.00 26.54
C ARG A 546 -27.16 -17.50 26.84
N LEU A 547 -27.51 -17.04 28.04
CA LEU A 547 -27.26 -15.66 28.48
C LEU A 547 -25.76 -15.38 28.55
N PHE A 548 -24.98 -16.25 29.18
CA PHE A 548 -23.52 -16.19 29.23
C PHE A 548 -22.90 -16.13 27.82
N THR A 549 -23.34 -17.00 26.91
CA THR A 549 -22.91 -16.98 25.50
C THR A 549 -23.24 -15.65 24.81
N THR A 550 -24.42 -15.09 25.07
CA THR A 550 -24.84 -13.79 24.52
C THR A 550 -23.95 -12.66 25.07
N ILE A 551 -23.62 -12.70 26.35
CA ILE A 551 -22.71 -11.74 27.00
C ILE A 551 -21.31 -11.82 26.36
N LEU A 552 -20.78 -13.02 26.12
CA LEU A 552 -19.49 -13.19 25.42
C LEU A 552 -19.49 -12.56 24.02
N VAL A 553 -20.57 -12.77 23.26
CA VAL A 553 -20.63 -12.34 21.84
C VAL A 553 -20.90 -10.84 21.70
N PHE A 554 -21.76 -10.28 22.55
CA PHE A 554 -22.31 -8.93 22.35
C PHE A 554 -21.84 -7.90 23.38
N CYS A 555 -21.35 -8.31 24.55
CA CYS A 555 -20.98 -7.40 25.63
C CYS A 555 -19.46 -7.28 25.85
N GLU A 556 -18.64 -8.12 25.20
CA GLU A 556 -17.16 -8.09 25.27
C GLU A 556 -16.60 -7.95 26.71
N PRO A 557 -16.78 -8.96 27.59
CA PRO A 557 -16.44 -8.85 29.02
C PRO A 557 -14.94 -8.67 29.26
N SER A 558 -14.58 -7.84 30.23
CA SER A 558 -13.17 -7.60 30.61
C SER A 558 -12.46 -8.81 31.21
N ASP A 559 -13.16 -9.64 32.01
CA ASP A 559 -12.60 -10.85 32.63
C ASP A 559 -13.57 -12.03 32.47
N VAL A 560 -13.54 -12.63 31.28
CA VAL A 560 -14.34 -13.81 30.94
C VAL A 560 -14.02 -14.99 31.87
N ARG A 561 -12.79 -15.11 32.38
CA ARG A 561 -12.40 -16.24 33.21
C ARG A 561 -13.00 -16.13 34.61
N ASN A 562 -12.99 -14.93 35.18
CA ASN A 562 -13.63 -14.69 36.47
C ASN A 562 -15.15 -14.84 36.38
N LEU A 563 -15.78 -14.26 35.35
CA LEU A 563 -17.22 -14.41 35.09
C LEU A 563 -17.62 -15.89 34.90
N TRP A 564 -16.79 -16.67 34.21
CA TRP A 564 -16.97 -18.12 34.09
C TRP A 564 -16.92 -18.81 35.46
N ASN A 565 -15.88 -18.53 36.25
CA ASN A 565 -15.69 -19.18 37.55
C ASN A 565 -16.85 -18.86 38.52
N ASN A 566 -17.36 -17.62 38.51
CA ASN A 566 -18.44 -17.18 39.39
C ASN A 566 -19.77 -17.89 39.08
N HIS A 567 -20.08 -18.14 37.80
CA HIS A 567 -21.39 -18.64 37.38
C HIS A 567 -21.40 -20.10 36.90
N LEU A 568 -20.26 -20.81 36.93
CA LEU A 568 -20.16 -22.20 36.48
C LEU A 568 -21.10 -23.14 37.24
N GLU A 569 -21.18 -23.01 38.57
CA GLU A 569 -22.01 -23.90 39.38
C GLU A 569 -23.49 -23.80 38.96
N ALA A 570 -24.03 -22.59 38.87
CA ALA A 570 -25.41 -22.35 38.42
C ALA A 570 -25.64 -22.78 36.97
N MET A 571 -24.68 -22.53 36.08
CA MET A 571 -24.74 -22.97 34.68
C MET A 571 -24.63 -24.49 34.50
N SER A 572 -24.26 -25.25 35.52
CA SER A 572 -24.00 -26.69 35.42
C SER A 572 -24.96 -27.57 36.22
N GLU A 573 -25.94 -26.96 36.89
CA GLU A 573 -26.83 -27.64 37.83
C GLU A 573 -27.59 -28.83 37.20
N ASP A 574 -28.03 -28.70 35.95
CA ASP A 574 -28.74 -29.75 35.21
C ASP A 574 -27.86 -30.96 34.86
N TYR A 575 -26.58 -30.72 34.54
CA TYR A 575 -25.60 -31.79 34.29
C TYR A 575 -25.10 -32.44 35.58
N SER A 576 -24.98 -31.66 36.65
CA SER A 576 -24.54 -32.13 37.98
C SER A 576 -25.49 -33.15 38.60
N ARG A 577 -26.78 -33.13 38.23
CA ARG A 577 -27.78 -34.11 38.70
C ARG A 577 -27.52 -35.53 38.18
N ASN A 578 -26.91 -35.66 37.00
CA ASN A 578 -26.70 -36.94 36.32
C ASN A 578 -25.23 -37.40 36.33
N CYS A 579 -24.29 -36.54 36.71
CA CYS A 579 -22.86 -36.86 36.77
C CYS A 579 -22.20 -36.22 38.00
N LYS A 580 -21.54 -37.03 38.84
CA LYS A 580 -20.85 -36.56 40.06
C LYS A 580 -19.42 -36.06 39.82
N CYS A 581 -18.87 -36.24 38.61
CA CYS A 581 -17.53 -35.80 38.27
C CYS A 581 -17.54 -34.32 37.85
N LYS A 582 -17.00 -33.43 38.70
CA LYS A 582 -16.94 -31.98 38.43
C LYS A 582 -16.27 -31.65 37.10
N HIS A 583 -15.19 -32.37 36.77
CA HIS A 583 -14.48 -32.16 35.51
C HIS A 583 -15.34 -32.55 34.30
N THR A 584 -16.01 -33.70 34.34
CA THR A 584 -16.91 -34.13 33.25
C THR A 584 -18.08 -33.15 33.06
N VAL A 585 -18.64 -32.65 34.15
CA VAL A 585 -19.72 -31.64 34.14
C VAL A 585 -19.24 -30.32 33.52
N GLU A 586 -18.06 -29.83 33.92
CA GLU A 586 -17.44 -28.63 33.35
C GLU A 586 -17.26 -28.76 31.83
N GLN A 587 -16.78 -29.93 31.38
CA GLN A 587 -16.59 -30.24 29.96
C GLN A 587 -17.91 -30.31 29.17
N MET A 588 -19.01 -30.76 29.79
CA MET A 588 -20.34 -30.76 29.17
C MET A 588 -20.88 -29.34 28.98
N VAL A 589 -20.67 -28.45 29.97
CA VAL A 589 -21.03 -27.03 29.87
C VAL A 589 -20.23 -26.34 28.76
N LEU A 590 -18.91 -26.55 28.72
CA LEU A 590 -18.03 -25.96 27.70
C LEU A 590 -18.41 -26.39 26.28
N LYS A 591 -18.74 -27.69 26.07
CA LYS A 591 -19.23 -28.19 24.78
C LYS A 591 -20.55 -27.53 24.38
N ASN A 592 -21.49 -27.37 25.31
CA ASN A 592 -22.77 -26.72 25.02
C ASN A 592 -22.63 -25.24 24.66
N ILE A 593 -21.74 -24.50 25.34
CA ILE A 593 -21.42 -23.11 25.02
C ILE A 593 -20.71 -23.00 23.67
N ARG A 594 -19.78 -23.91 23.34
CA ARG A 594 -19.12 -23.96 22.03
C ARG A 594 -20.13 -24.07 20.89
N ASP A 595 -21.11 -24.95 21.03
CA ASP A 595 -22.12 -25.16 19.99
C ASP A 595 -23.00 -23.90 19.80
N MET A 596 -23.34 -23.20 20.89
CA MET A 596 -24.05 -21.92 20.84
C MET A 596 -23.20 -20.81 20.21
N LEU A 597 -21.91 -20.71 20.55
CA LEU A 597 -20.98 -19.75 19.95
C LEU A 597 -20.83 -19.97 18.45
N HIS A 598 -20.71 -21.23 18.01
CA HIS A 598 -20.65 -21.58 16.59
C HIS A 598 -21.90 -21.10 15.84
N SER A 599 -23.09 -21.26 16.43
CA SER A 599 -24.34 -20.76 15.83
C SER A 599 -24.36 -19.23 15.67
N MET A 600 -23.61 -18.51 16.52
CA MET A 600 -23.44 -17.05 16.46
C MET A 600 -22.21 -16.62 15.64
N GLY A 601 -21.54 -17.55 14.97
CA GLY A 601 -20.37 -17.28 14.11
C GLY A 601 -19.09 -16.96 14.89
N LYS A 602 -18.97 -17.41 16.15
CA LYS A 602 -17.80 -17.24 17.01
C LYS A 602 -17.25 -18.60 17.44
N ASP A 603 -15.95 -18.66 17.69
CA ASP A 603 -15.25 -19.88 18.14
C ASP A 603 -15.01 -19.80 19.65
N ILE A 604 -15.13 -20.91 20.37
CA ILE A 604 -14.88 -20.92 21.82
C ILE A 604 -13.42 -20.59 22.15
N GLU A 605 -12.47 -20.93 21.27
CA GLU A 605 -11.05 -20.58 21.41
C GLU A 605 -10.81 -19.07 21.27
N SER A 606 -11.80 -18.28 20.82
CA SER A 606 -11.71 -16.82 20.79
C SER A 606 -11.94 -16.16 22.15
N PHE A 607 -12.27 -16.94 23.19
CA PHE A 607 -12.50 -16.48 24.56
C PHE A 607 -11.58 -17.23 25.54
N PRO A 608 -11.09 -16.59 26.62
CA PRO A 608 -10.17 -17.22 27.58
C PRO A 608 -10.90 -18.14 28.59
N LEU A 609 -11.65 -19.11 28.07
CA LEU A 609 -12.36 -20.16 28.84
C LEU A 609 -11.44 -21.38 29.09
N PRO A 610 -11.78 -22.29 30.03
CA PRO A 610 -11.01 -23.53 30.20
C PRO A 610 -10.98 -24.36 28.92
N ASP A 611 -9.84 -25.02 28.71
CA ASP A 611 -9.66 -25.89 27.56
C ASP A 611 -10.63 -27.08 27.63
N ILE A 612 -11.16 -27.45 26.47
CA ILE A 612 -11.91 -28.69 26.36
C ILE A 612 -10.89 -29.84 26.32
N ASP A 613 -10.99 -30.74 27.29
CA ASP A 613 -10.06 -31.84 27.48
C ASP A 613 -10.05 -32.76 26.27
N LYS A 614 -8.92 -32.74 25.56
CA LYS A 614 -8.64 -33.61 24.39
C LYS A 614 -8.34 -35.07 24.81
N GLN A 615 -8.34 -35.37 26.11
CA GLN A 615 -7.88 -36.65 26.68
C GLN A 615 -9.02 -37.58 27.13
N HIS A 616 -10.28 -37.13 27.04
CA HIS A 616 -11.44 -38.03 27.03
C HIS A 616 -12.11 -38.10 25.65
N GLU A 617 -11.31 -37.91 24.59
CA GLU A 617 -11.57 -38.42 23.24
C GLU A 617 -10.96 -39.83 23.12
N THR A 618 -11.40 -40.76 23.97
CA THR A 618 -11.02 -42.18 23.83
C THR A 618 -12.25 -43.07 23.87
N THR A 619 -13.03 -42.96 22.79
CA THR A 619 -13.44 -44.11 21.98
C THR A 619 -13.18 -43.70 20.53
N ASP A 620 -12.04 -44.08 19.97
CA ASP A 620 -11.65 -43.96 18.54
C ASP A 620 -12.09 -42.69 17.80
N ASP A 621 -11.76 -41.51 18.34
CA ASP A 621 -12.17 -40.26 17.70
C ASP A 621 -11.24 -39.88 16.53
N ILE A 622 -11.72 -40.25 15.35
CA ILE A 622 -11.32 -39.69 14.05
C ILE A 622 -11.32 -38.15 14.17
N PRO A 623 -10.22 -37.43 13.88
CA PRO A 623 -10.17 -35.97 13.94
C PRO A 623 -11.40 -35.32 13.31
N MET A 624 -12.01 -34.31 13.94
CA MET A 624 -13.26 -33.69 13.47
C MET A 624 -13.17 -33.19 12.01
N VAL A 625 -11.99 -32.79 11.53
CA VAL A 625 -11.78 -32.41 10.12
C VAL A 625 -11.89 -33.62 9.17
N ILE A 626 -11.58 -34.83 9.63
CA ILE A 626 -11.82 -36.08 8.89
C ILE A 626 -13.30 -36.43 8.97
N ILE A 627 -13.93 -36.33 10.15
CA ILE A 627 -15.38 -36.53 10.30
C ILE A 627 -16.14 -35.61 9.34
N GLU A 628 -15.84 -34.30 9.35
CA GLU A 628 -16.39 -33.28 8.45
C GLU A 628 -16.23 -33.61 6.96
N GLU A 629 -15.16 -34.30 6.54
CA GLU A 629 -14.96 -34.70 5.14
C GLU A 629 -15.66 -36.03 4.80
N THR A 630 -15.74 -36.95 5.77
CA THR A 630 -16.42 -38.24 5.61
C THR A 630 -17.94 -38.13 5.76
N SER A 631 -18.43 -37.09 6.44
CA SER A 631 -19.86 -36.81 6.68
C SER A 631 -20.49 -35.90 5.63
N ILE A 632 -19.74 -35.54 4.57
CA ILE A 632 -20.30 -34.78 3.44
C ILE A 632 -21.31 -35.67 2.73
N GLU A 633 -22.58 -35.36 2.89
CA GLU A 633 -23.66 -36.03 2.16
C GLU A 633 -23.42 -35.91 0.65
N VAL A 634 -23.45 -37.06 -0.03
CA VAL A 634 -23.30 -37.12 -1.48
C VAL A 634 -24.69 -37.03 -2.08
N ASP A 635 -24.94 -35.98 -2.86
CA ASP A 635 -26.22 -35.81 -3.56
C ASP A 635 -26.42 -37.00 -4.54
N PRO A 636 -27.54 -37.75 -4.45
CA PRO A 636 -27.85 -38.84 -5.37
C PRO A 636 -27.85 -38.41 -6.85
N GLU A 637 -28.21 -37.15 -7.16
CA GLU A 637 -28.17 -36.60 -8.51
C GLU A 637 -26.71 -36.46 -9.02
N ASP A 638 -25.78 -36.05 -8.15
CA ASP A 638 -24.35 -35.93 -8.48
C ASP A 638 -23.68 -37.30 -8.70
N VAL A 639 -24.10 -38.35 -7.98
CA VAL A 639 -23.63 -39.73 -8.22
C VAL A 639 -24.04 -40.20 -9.60
N SER A 640 -25.26 -39.86 -10.04
CA SER A 640 -25.78 -40.22 -11.36
C SER A 640 -25.23 -39.36 -12.51
N SER A 641 -24.61 -38.21 -12.19
CA SER A 641 -24.14 -37.22 -13.15
C SER A 641 -23.01 -37.71 -14.07
N HIS A 642 -22.27 -38.76 -13.70
CA HIS A 642 -21.28 -39.38 -14.58
C HIS A 642 -21.88 -39.95 -15.88
N LYS A 643 -23.19 -40.23 -15.90
CA LYS A 643 -23.93 -40.70 -17.09
C LYS A 643 -24.16 -39.60 -18.13
N ASN A 644 -24.09 -38.33 -17.71
CA ASN A 644 -24.34 -37.16 -18.55
C ASN A 644 -23.04 -36.46 -18.99
N LEU A 645 -21.87 -37.08 -18.75
CA LEU A 645 -20.58 -36.55 -19.20
C LEU A 645 -20.46 -36.68 -20.71
N ASN A 646 -19.96 -35.63 -21.37
CA ASN A 646 -19.59 -35.73 -22.79
C ASN A 646 -18.35 -36.61 -22.98
N ASN A 647 -18.07 -37.02 -24.22
CA ASN A 647 -16.98 -37.96 -24.53
C ASN A 647 -15.61 -37.53 -23.99
N GLU A 648 -15.29 -36.24 -23.99
CA GLU A 648 -13.99 -35.73 -23.53
C GLU A 648 -13.93 -35.64 -22.00
N GLN A 649 -15.03 -35.22 -21.35
CA GLN A 649 -15.17 -35.27 -19.90
C GLN A 649 -15.13 -36.71 -19.39
N ARG A 650 -15.74 -37.65 -20.12
CA ARG A 650 -15.76 -39.08 -19.79
C ARG A 650 -14.36 -39.69 -19.85
N LYS A 651 -13.57 -39.38 -20.87
CA LYS A 651 -12.15 -39.78 -20.95
C LYS A 651 -11.36 -39.28 -19.74
N ALA A 652 -11.48 -37.98 -19.42
CA ALA A 652 -10.79 -37.40 -18.27
C ALA A 652 -11.25 -38.01 -16.95
N TYR A 653 -12.55 -38.26 -16.81
CA TYR A 653 -13.16 -38.91 -15.65
C TYR A 653 -12.61 -40.33 -15.44
N ASP A 654 -12.62 -41.16 -16.49
CA ASP A 654 -12.15 -42.55 -16.44
C ASP A 654 -10.63 -42.61 -16.15
N GLU A 655 -9.83 -41.70 -16.72
CA GLU A 655 -8.37 -41.64 -16.48
C GLU A 655 -8.03 -41.21 -15.04
N ILE A 656 -8.74 -40.21 -14.51
CA ILE A 656 -8.55 -39.74 -13.13
C ILE A 656 -8.96 -40.83 -12.14
N LEU A 657 -10.11 -41.48 -12.34
CA LEU A 657 -10.54 -42.57 -11.47
C LEU A 657 -9.62 -43.78 -11.56
N ALA A 658 -9.16 -44.17 -12.75
CA ALA A 658 -8.19 -45.24 -12.90
C ALA A 658 -6.89 -44.96 -12.13
N THR A 659 -6.47 -43.69 -12.03
CA THR A 659 -5.30 -43.28 -11.25
C THR A 659 -5.55 -43.38 -9.75
N VAL A 660 -6.74 -42.97 -9.29
CA VAL A 660 -7.17 -43.07 -7.88
C VAL A 660 -7.29 -44.54 -7.46
N ASP A 661 -7.87 -45.40 -8.29
CA ASP A 661 -8.08 -46.83 -8.00
C ASP A 661 -6.79 -47.63 -8.03
N ARG A 662 -5.84 -47.27 -8.89
CA ARG A 662 -4.53 -47.95 -8.99
C ARG A 662 -3.55 -47.54 -7.90
N GLN A 663 -3.89 -46.56 -7.05
CA GLN A 663 -2.99 -46.03 -6.01
C GLN A 663 -1.60 -45.64 -6.57
N ARG A 664 -1.54 -45.21 -7.83
CA ARG A 664 -0.32 -44.70 -8.45
C ARG A 664 -0.41 -43.18 -8.37
N GLY A 665 0.12 -42.60 -7.31
CA GLY A 665 0.10 -41.15 -7.11
C GLY A 665 0.47 -40.39 -8.40
N GLY A 666 -0.19 -39.27 -8.65
CA GLY A 666 -0.01 -38.54 -9.91
C GLY A 666 -0.57 -37.12 -9.85
N ILE A 667 -0.09 -36.27 -10.75
CA ILE A 667 -0.58 -34.89 -10.92
C ILE A 667 -1.23 -34.81 -12.29
N LEU A 668 -2.54 -34.59 -12.32
CA LEU A 668 -3.35 -34.51 -13.54
C LEU A 668 -3.92 -33.10 -13.69
N PHE A 669 -3.85 -32.55 -14.90
CA PHE A 669 -4.38 -31.22 -15.22
C PHE A 669 -5.48 -31.35 -16.27
N VAL A 670 -6.69 -30.92 -15.93
CA VAL A 670 -7.82 -30.82 -16.87
C VAL A 670 -7.95 -29.38 -17.35
N ASP A 671 -7.64 -29.14 -18.63
CA ASP A 671 -7.80 -27.83 -19.26
C ASP A 671 -9.06 -27.78 -20.14
N GLY A 672 -9.72 -26.63 -20.16
CA GLY A 672 -10.92 -26.42 -20.96
C GLY A 672 -11.38 -24.95 -20.94
N PRO A 673 -11.93 -24.41 -22.04
CA PRO A 673 -12.47 -23.05 -22.10
C PRO A 673 -13.60 -22.78 -21.08
N GLY A 674 -13.94 -21.51 -20.86
CA GLY A 674 -15.08 -21.13 -20.01
C GLY A 674 -16.39 -21.75 -20.53
N GLY A 675 -17.22 -22.30 -19.64
CA GLY A 675 -18.51 -22.90 -20.00
C GLY A 675 -18.48 -24.37 -20.43
N THR A 676 -17.32 -25.03 -20.51
CA THR A 676 -17.21 -26.45 -20.92
C THR A 676 -17.55 -27.48 -19.83
N GLY A 677 -18.22 -27.07 -18.75
CA GLY A 677 -18.64 -27.99 -17.68
C GLY A 677 -17.50 -28.58 -16.84
N LYS A 678 -16.34 -27.92 -16.69
CA LYS A 678 -15.25 -28.39 -15.81
C LYS A 678 -15.70 -28.61 -14.37
N THR A 679 -16.49 -27.68 -13.84
CA THR A 679 -17.04 -27.82 -12.50
C THR A 679 -17.98 -29.01 -12.41
N PHE A 680 -18.80 -29.25 -13.43
CA PHE A 680 -19.66 -30.43 -13.52
C PHE A 680 -18.86 -31.75 -13.51
N LEU A 681 -17.72 -31.80 -14.22
CA LEU A 681 -16.79 -32.93 -14.15
C LEU A 681 -16.19 -33.11 -12.74
N TYR A 682 -15.80 -32.02 -12.06
CA TYR A 682 -15.27 -32.10 -10.69
C TYR A 682 -16.32 -32.56 -9.68
N MET A 683 -17.57 -32.15 -9.84
CA MET A 683 -18.71 -32.61 -9.04
C MET A 683 -18.89 -34.13 -9.18
N ALA A 684 -18.93 -34.63 -10.42
CA ALA A 684 -19.06 -36.07 -10.69
C ALA A 684 -17.90 -36.90 -10.11
N LEU A 685 -16.66 -36.39 -10.20
CA LEU A 685 -15.48 -37.02 -9.61
C LEU A 685 -15.55 -37.05 -8.08
N LEU A 686 -15.88 -35.92 -7.44
CA LEU A 686 -16.00 -35.83 -5.98
C LEU A 686 -17.10 -36.74 -5.45
N ALA A 687 -18.26 -36.76 -6.10
CA ALA A 687 -19.39 -37.60 -5.72
C ALA A 687 -19.03 -39.09 -5.82
N THR A 688 -18.32 -39.49 -6.87
CA THR A 688 -17.94 -40.89 -7.08
C THR A 688 -16.86 -41.35 -6.09
N VAL A 689 -15.83 -40.54 -5.86
CA VAL A 689 -14.77 -40.88 -4.89
C VAL A 689 -15.33 -40.94 -3.47
N ARG A 690 -16.19 -39.99 -3.08
CA ARG A 690 -16.84 -40.00 -1.75
C ARG A 690 -17.86 -41.12 -1.61
N GLY A 691 -18.60 -41.44 -2.68
CA GLY A 691 -19.53 -42.57 -2.72
C GLY A 691 -18.83 -43.93 -2.57
N GLN A 692 -17.54 -44.03 -2.90
CA GLN A 692 -16.71 -45.20 -2.63
C GLN A 692 -16.18 -45.26 -1.18
N GLY A 693 -16.59 -44.33 -0.30
CA GLY A 693 -16.10 -44.22 1.07
C GLY A 693 -14.68 -43.66 1.19
N LYS A 694 -14.11 -43.12 0.10
CA LYS A 694 -12.78 -42.51 0.09
C LYS A 694 -12.86 -41.02 0.43
N ILE A 695 -11.82 -40.49 1.07
CA ILE A 695 -11.73 -39.06 1.42
C ILE A 695 -11.28 -38.25 0.19
N ALA A 696 -12.09 -37.28 -0.23
CA ALA A 696 -11.76 -36.36 -1.32
C ALA A 696 -11.81 -34.90 -0.86
N VAL A 697 -10.69 -34.18 -0.97
CA VAL A 697 -10.56 -32.79 -0.52
C VAL A 697 -10.71 -31.81 -1.68
N ALA A 698 -11.86 -31.12 -1.73
CA ALA A 698 -12.13 -30.09 -2.71
C ALA A 698 -11.55 -28.73 -2.29
N THR A 699 -10.73 -28.11 -3.14
CA THR A 699 -10.20 -26.76 -2.90
C THR A 699 -10.32 -25.83 -4.09
N ALA A 700 -10.52 -24.54 -3.82
CA ALA A 700 -10.56 -23.50 -4.84
C ALA A 700 -9.73 -22.25 -4.45
N THR A 701 -9.45 -21.40 -5.43
CA THR A 701 -8.71 -20.14 -5.22
C THR A 701 -9.56 -19.00 -4.66
N SER A 702 -10.89 -19.10 -4.75
CA SER A 702 -11.83 -18.09 -4.24
C SER A 702 -12.97 -18.73 -3.45
N GLY A 703 -13.55 -17.99 -2.49
CA GLY A 703 -14.67 -18.46 -1.68
C GLY A 703 -15.90 -18.81 -2.51
N VAL A 704 -16.19 -18.03 -3.57
CA VAL A 704 -17.31 -18.29 -4.49
C VAL A 704 -17.11 -19.57 -5.30
N ALA A 705 -15.89 -19.87 -5.73
CA ALA A 705 -15.61 -21.13 -6.42
C ALA A 705 -15.61 -22.33 -5.46
N ALA A 706 -15.22 -22.12 -4.19
CA ALA A 706 -15.26 -23.15 -3.16
C ALA A 706 -16.69 -23.52 -2.79
N SER A 707 -17.61 -22.55 -2.69
CA SER A 707 -19.02 -22.80 -2.32
C SER A 707 -19.81 -23.57 -3.37
N ILE A 708 -19.29 -23.72 -4.59
CA ILE A 708 -19.95 -24.50 -5.67
C ILE A 708 -19.67 -26.01 -5.50
N MET A 709 -18.62 -26.40 -4.78
CA MET A 709 -18.27 -27.80 -4.55
C MET A 709 -18.71 -28.24 -3.15
N PRO A 710 -19.34 -29.42 -2.97
CA PRO A 710 -19.70 -29.95 -1.66
C PRO A 710 -18.48 -30.08 -0.76
N GLY A 711 -18.53 -29.46 0.43
CA GLY A 711 -17.39 -29.35 1.36
C GLY A 711 -16.19 -28.57 0.84
N GLY A 712 -16.36 -27.77 -0.22
CA GLY A 712 -15.29 -26.98 -0.82
C GLY A 712 -14.78 -25.89 0.11
N ARG A 713 -13.46 -25.79 0.26
CA ARG A 713 -12.77 -24.72 1.01
C ARG A 713 -11.78 -23.98 0.13
N THR A 714 -11.42 -22.75 0.50
CA THR A 714 -10.32 -22.09 -0.20
C THR A 714 -8.98 -22.74 0.14
N ALA A 715 -8.03 -22.73 -0.80
CA ALA A 715 -6.69 -23.28 -0.57
C ALA A 715 -5.99 -22.63 0.63
N HIS A 716 -6.16 -21.32 0.83
CA HIS A 716 -5.59 -20.62 1.98
C HIS A 716 -6.21 -21.08 3.32
N SER A 717 -7.50 -21.41 3.34
CA SER A 717 -8.19 -21.90 4.53
C SER A 717 -7.84 -23.34 4.83
N ARG A 718 -7.84 -24.20 3.79
CA ARG A 718 -7.59 -25.64 3.92
C ARG A 718 -6.14 -25.94 4.32
N PHE A 719 -5.18 -25.30 3.67
CA PHE A 719 -3.75 -25.57 3.89
C PHE A 719 -3.07 -24.53 4.79
N LYS A 720 -3.85 -23.62 5.41
CA LYS A 720 -3.37 -22.51 6.25
C LYS A 720 -2.23 -21.71 5.59
N ILE A 721 -2.40 -21.39 4.31
CA ILE A 721 -1.44 -20.61 3.53
C ILE A 721 -1.53 -19.15 3.97
N PRO A 722 -0.42 -18.52 4.39
CA PRO A 722 -0.44 -17.12 4.83
C PRO A 722 -0.83 -16.19 3.67
N LEU A 723 -1.80 -15.30 3.93
CA LEU A 723 -2.29 -14.32 2.95
C LEU A 723 -1.25 -13.24 2.59
N LYS A 724 -0.19 -13.11 3.41
CA LYS A 724 1.00 -12.30 3.14
C LYS A 724 2.19 -13.24 2.99
N ILE A 725 2.73 -13.34 1.78
CA ILE A 725 3.87 -14.19 1.46
C ILE A 725 5.14 -13.32 1.62
N ASP A 726 5.84 -13.48 2.74
CA ASP A 726 7.18 -12.96 2.95
C ASP A 726 8.22 -14.06 2.65
N ASN A 727 9.48 -13.70 2.34
CA ASN A 727 10.53 -14.70 2.11
C ASN A 727 10.71 -15.57 3.37
N GLY A 728 10.50 -16.88 3.24
CA GLY A 728 10.55 -17.84 4.36
C GLY A 728 9.20 -18.13 5.03
N ALA A 729 8.07 -17.69 4.46
CA ALA A 729 6.75 -18.02 4.97
C ALA A 729 6.45 -19.53 4.87
N ILE A 730 5.94 -20.11 5.96
CA ILE A 730 5.59 -21.54 6.10
C ILE A 730 4.08 -21.63 6.41
N CYS A 731 3.42 -22.70 5.98
CA CYS A 731 2.03 -22.98 6.38
C CYS A 731 1.91 -23.18 7.89
N SER A 732 0.88 -22.60 8.52
CA SER A 732 0.82 -22.47 9.99
C SER A 732 0.18 -23.66 10.71
N PHE A 733 0.34 -24.90 10.23
CA PHE A 733 -0.19 -26.10 10.88
C PHE A 733 0.93 -27.09 11.26
N THR A 734 0.81 -27.75 12.41
CA THR A 734 1.82 -28.67 12.96
C THR A 734 1.65 -30.09 12.42
N LYS A 735 2.71 -30.91 12.50
CA LYS A 735 2.69 -32.33 12.05
C LYS A 735 1.64 -33.18 12.76
N GLN A 736 1.23 -32.78 13.97
CA GLN A 736 0.25 -33.48 14.81
C GLN A 736 -1.18 -32.94 14.65
N SER A 737 -1.37 -31.88 13.85
CA SER A 737 -2.67 -31.25 13.67
C SER A 737 -3.68 -32.17 12.97
N GLY A 738 -4.98 -31.93 13.19
CA GLY A 738 -6.05 -32.65 12.49
C GLY A 738 -5.96 -32.52 10.96
N THR A 739 -5.48 -31.37 10.45
CA THR A 739 -5.20 -31.18 9.02
C THR A 739 -4.05 -32.06 8.53
N ALA A 740 -2.98 -32.21 9.31
CA ALA A 740 -1.89 -33.12 8.96
C ALA A 740 -2.34 -34.59 8.97
N LYS A 741 -3.15 -34.99 9.97
CA LYS A 741 -3.76 -36.33 10.02
C LYS A 741 -4.72 -36.59 8.85
N LEU A 742 -5.51 -35.60 8.44
CA LEU A 742 -6.37 -35.68 7.24
C LEU A 742 -5.54 -35.87 5.96
N LEU A 743 -4.46 -35.11 5.80
CA LEU A 743 -3.60 -35.27 4.63
C LEU A 743 -2.92 -36.64 4.62
N GLN A 744 -2.49 -37.12 5.80
CA GLN A 744 -1.96 -38.47 5.96
C GLN A 744 -3.00 -39.55 5.65
N SER A 745 -4.27 -39.41 6.07
CA SER A 745 -5.31 -40.40 5.75
C SER A 745 -5.65 -40.44 4.26
N ILE A 746 -5.49 -39.32 3.54
CA ILE A 746 -5.63 -39.27 2.07
C ILE A 746 -4.42 -39.92 1.37
N THR A 747 -3.21 -39.78 1.93
CA THR A 747 -1.97 -40.30 1.31
C THR A 747 -1.56 -41.70 1.74
N ASN A 748 -1.97 -42.19 2.91
CA ASN A 748 -1.55 -43.50 3.47
C ASN A 748 -2.13 -44.71 2.72
N ASN A 749 -2.96 -44.48 1.70
CA ASN A 749 -3.33 -45.48 0.70
C ASN A 749 -2.40 -45.48 -0.53
N LEU A 750 -1.28 -44.75 -0.50
CA LEU A 750 -0.24 -44.77 -1.52
C LEU A 750 1.03 -45.29 -0.85
N GLY A 751 1.16 -46.61 -0.77
CA GLY A 751 2.38 -47.29 -0.32
C GLY A 751 3.52 -47.14 -1.30
#